data_AF-A0A9W5UUX9-F1
#
_entry.id   AF-A0A9W5UUX9-F1
#
_cell.length_a   1.000
_cell.length_b   1.000
_cell.length_c   1.000
_cell.angle_alpha   90.00
_cell.angle_beta   90.00
_cell.angle_gamma   90.00
#
_symmetry.space_group_name_H-M   'P 1'
#
loop_
_entity.id
_entity.type
_entity.pdbx_description
1 polymer ?
#
loop_
_entity_poly.entity_id
_entity_poly.type
_entity_poly.pdbx_seq_one_letter_code
_entity_poly.pdbx_strand_id
1 'polypeptide(L)'
;MTAIARHWVVSARGTDASATEFWFTGRRRSLDLIGEFTRERRPGLLVVTGMPGAGKSAILGVCVLRSLAPSAMPEAIRLSTPKCSIDVAVHARGKDADTVLAEVLRGLDAQSNAVEIRDRIDETIERGATPVCVIDAIDEAEDPDGVAEAVGWLSRRATTVIAVRPHAPAATNSEVQLPASLQIWHPIVIDLDRDEHASARDVATYVARRLRADTGRPDGYGTTTWEMDVLVDVIGGEVHEEVAAGNFLVAQLVTEEMLVVPVLGDRRRGWSEALHWPRKLEDWIGRDVSRRLGTAGAADARSALAPVAQSLRGGLPLDLWRVLLPMFGSTGNPDLTIASVTRQLGFYLTTPAPGRYAMRHQQFARHFAAGLPPGRGDEIFVGVLVDRVPRAGGERPNWAKAEAYTVLNLLGHAHGAGLLGAVIDDYPACLARVDRLSATTVLSSAVEPQCRAAADVLRRAAYESSDDYGRRAAALQAHAALAGHDELAKALLDQAGPHLPWSVRWSAGAPDTSPIAVGVARRCQAVIPVAAGAAAEPPSVIFAHAGGRCSLHEAASGHELAPDITIGPIAATPPVLRAWRTPTGLVRLAVGWPDGRIAVWALTGRSAGSVIWHCSIGAELSDLVRIPGPQGTDLIAALAGGALTVHPLRPSESAAPTPLLQDRCSASLILPLEPAGGAAAFLTAGADADLIAWRIGSTIQSSVQRRAPVRHDRGGR
;
A
#
# COMPACT_ATOMS: atom_id res chain seq x y z
N MET A 1 -28.76 -13.87 1.98
CA MET A 1 -28.26 -12.56 1.52
C MET A 1 -26.93 -12.79 0.83
N THR A 2 -26.93 -13.08 -0.48
CA THR A 2 -25.75 -12.83 -1.31
C THR A 2 -25.26 -11.42 -1.00
N ALA A 3 -23.94 -11.24 -0.88
CA ALA A 3 -23.27 -10.08 -0.31
C ALA A 3 -23.41 -8.80 -1.16
N ILE A 4 -24.63 -8.39 -1.51
CA ILE A 4 -24.92 -7.00 -1.82
C ILE A 4 -24.67 -6.27 -0.52
N ALA A 5 -23.48 -5.67 -0.46
CA ALA A 5 -22.84 -5.19 0.75
C ALA A 5 -23.84 -4.42 1.64
N ARG A 6 -23.75 -4.64 2.96
CA ARG A 6 -24.46 -3.85 3.99
C ARG A 6 -24.45 -2.35 3.68
N HIS A 7 -23.36 -1.87 3.06
CA HIS A 7 -23.23 -0.52 2.51
C HIS A 7 -24.41 -0.08 1.63
N TRP A 8 -24.78 -0.84 0.59
CA TRP A 8 -25.82 -0.43 -0.38
C TRP A 8 -27.20 -0.32 0.27
N VAL A 9 -27.51 -1.20 1.23
CA VAL A 9 -28.74 -1.12 2.02
C VAL A 9 -28.76 0.16 2.87
N VAL A 10 -27.66 0.47 3.57
CA VAL A 10 -27.56 1.67 4.41
C VAL A 10 -27.64 2.93 3.55
N SER A 11 -26.91 2.98 2.44
CA SER A 11 -26.92 4.10 1.49
C SER A 11 -28.33 4.34 0.93
N ALA A 12 -29.01 3.29 0.45
CA ALA A 12 -30.36 3.40 -0.12
C ALA A 12 -31.42 3.82 0.91
N ARG A 13 -31.24 3.48 2.19
CA ARG A 13 -32.15 3.92 3.26
C ARG A 13 -32.02 5.41 3.55
N GLY A 14 -30.86 6.03 3.30
CA GLY A 14 -30.61 7.45 3.61
C GLY A 14 -30.51 7.74 5.11
N THR A 15 -30.00 6.78 5.89
CA THR A 15 -29.94 6.83 7.36
C THR A 15 -28.79 5.96 7.90
N ASP A 16 -28.64 5.90 9.22
CA ASP A 16 -27.70 5.05 9.93
C ASP A 16 -27.91 3.53 9.71
N ALA A 17 -26.93 2.74 10.13
CA ALA A 17 -26.96 1.29 9.97
C ALA A 17 -27.89 0.56 10.97
N SER A 18 -28.40 1.27 11.97
CA SER A 18 -29.36 0.76 12.97
C SER A 18 -30.81 0.90 12.50
N ALA A 19 -31.11 1.88 11.66
CA ALA A 19 -32.44 2.06 11.08
C ALA A 19 -32.74 0.94 10.07
N THR A 20 -33.89 0.31 10.25
CA THR A 20 -34.42 -0.72 9.36
C THR A 20 -35.26 -0.12 8.22
N GLU A 21 -35.69 1.14 8.37
CA GLU A 21 -36.62 1.82 7.48
C GLU A 21 -35.92 2.61 6.37
N PHE A 22 -36.62 2.81 5.25
CA PHE A 22 -36.15 3.56 4.09
C PHE A 22 -36.70 4.97 4.12
N TRP A 23 -35.83 5.95 4.35
CA TRP A 23 -36.19 7.35 4.43
C TRP A 23 -35.88 8.14 3.18
N PHE A 24 -34.88 7.71 2.40
CA PHE A 24 -34.50 8.43 1.19
C PHE A 24 -35.69 8.58 0.22
N THR A 25 -35.92 9.81 -0.24
CA THR A 25 -37.01 10.17 -1.16
C THR A 25 -36.55 11.19 -2.19
N GLY A 26 -37.30 11.26 -3.29
CA GLY A 26 -37.11 12.31 -4.29
C GLY A 26 -36.11 11.92 -5.38
N ARG A 27 -35.49 12.93 -6.01
CA ARG A 27 -34.48 12.78 -7.07
C ARG A 27 -34.97 11.96 -8.27
N ARG A 28 -36.28 12.04 -8.56
CA ARG A 28 -36.95 11.21 -9.59
C ARG A 28 -36.32 11.39 -10.97
N ARG A 29 -36.09 12.64 -11.41
CA ARG A 29 -35.42 12.92 -12.69
C ARG A 29 -34.05 12.24 -12.78
N SER A 30 -33.24 12.31 -11.72
CA SER A 30 -31.92 11.66 -11.69
C SER A 30 -32.05 10.13 -11.72
N LEU A 31 -33.00 9.56 -10.98
CA LEU A 31 -33.30 8.12 -11.01
C LEU A 31 -33.78 7.66 -12.38
N ASP A 32 -34.61 8.46 -13.07
CA ASP A 32 -35.12 8.18 -14.41
C ASP A 32 -33.97 8.14 -15.42
N LEU A 33 -33.09 9.15 -15.40
CA LEU A 33 -31.92 9.21 -16.27
C LEU A 33 -30.94 8.05 -16.05
N ILE A 34 -30.67 7.68 -14.79
CA ILE A 34 -29.83 6.51 -14.49
C ILE A 34 -30.51 5.22 -14.95
N GLY A 35 -31.82 5.10 -14.73
CA GLY A 35 -32.61 3.95 -15.18
C GLY A 35 -32.67 3.82 -16.70
N GLU A 36 -32.72 4.93 -17.43
CA GLU A 36 -32.62 4.97 -18.90
C GLU A 36 -31.22 4.53 -19.35
N PHE A 37 -30.17 5.20 -18.88
CA PHE A 37 -28.79 4.91 -19.24
C PHE A 37 -28.40 3.44 -18.99
N THR A 38 -28.77 2.89 -17.82
CA THR A 38 -28.45 1.49 -17.48
C THR A 38 -29.20 0.46 -18.32
N ARG A 39 -30.39 0.79 -18.83
CA ARG A 39 -31.18 -0.13 -19.68
C ARG A 39 -30.68 -0.18 -21.12
N GLU A 40 -30.01 0.86 -21.60
CA GLU A 40 -29.45 0.88 -22.96
C GLU A 40 -28.37 -0.18 -23.16
N ARG A 41 -27.64 -0.55 -22.09
CA ARG A 41 -26.55 -1.54 -22.12
C ARG A 41 -25.54 -1.25 -23.24
N ARG A 42 -25.16 0.01 -23.38
CA ARG A 42 -24.10 0.46 -24.31
C ARG A 42 -22.86 0.90 -23.53
N PRO A 43 -21.65 0.64 -24.04
CA PRO A 43 -20.44 1.19 -23.44
C PRO A 43 -20.54 2.71 -23.30
N GLY A 44 -20.21 3.21 -22.12
CA GLY A 44 -20.29 4.63 -21.79
C GLY A 44 -20.10 4.89 -20.30
N LEU A 45 -19.83 6.14 -19.96
CA LEU A 45 -19.65 6.61 -18.59
C LEU A 45 -20.72 7.63 -18.22
N LEU A 46 -21.49 7.33 -17.17
CA LEU A 46 -22.38 8.28 -16.51
C LEU A 46 -21.85 8.61 -15.11
N VAL A 47 -21.72 9.89 -14.83
CA VAL A 47 -21.17 10.41 -13.58
C VAL A 47 -22.27 11.12 -12.80
N VAL A 48 -22.56 10.62 -11.61
CA VAL A 48 -23.42 11.30 -10.63
C VAL A 48 -22.53 12.11 -9.70
N THR A 49 -22.67 13.43 -9.73
CA THR A 49 -21.88 14.36 -8.93
C THR A 49 -22.77 15.28 -8.10
N GLY A 50 -22.14 16.08 -7.26
CA GLY A 50 -22.80 17.02 -6.36
C GLY A 50 -22.12 17.09 -5.00
N MET A 51 -22.57 18.02 -4.18
CA MET A 51 -21.97 18.37 -2.91
C MET A 51 -22.08 17.21 -1.91
N PRO A 52 -21.22 17.20 -0.87
CA PRO A 52 -21.33 16.24 0.22
C PRO A 52 -22.72 16.28 0.87
N GLY A 53 -23.39 15.14 0.97
CA GLY A 53 -24.76 15.06 1.48
C GLY A 53 -25.87 15.30 0.44
N ALA A 54 -25.54 15.51 -0.84
CA ALA A 54 -26.55 15.66 -1.92
C ALA A 54 -27.35 14.37 -2.22
N GLY A 55 -26.91 13.21 -1.72
CA GLY A 55 -27.61 11.93 -1.88
C GLY A 55 -27.07 11.02 -2.98
N LYS A 56 -25.85 11.24 -3.51
CA LYS A 56 -25.21 10.42 -4.57
C LYS A 56 -25.28 8.90 -4.29
N SER A 57 -24.68 8.47 -3.17
CA SER A 57 -24.67 7.06 -2.74
C SER A 57 -26.08 6.51 -2.48
N ALA A 58 -27.03 7.37 -2.08
CA ALA A 58 -28.41 6.95 -1.84
C ALA A 58 -29.16 6.65 -3.14
N ILE A 59 -29.03 7.50 -4.15
CA ILE A 59 -29.59 7.27 -5.49
C ILE A 59 -28.99 6.00 -6.10
N LEU A 60 -27.66 5.86 -6.09
CA LEU A 60 -27.00 4.66 -6.61
C LEU A 60 -27.41 3.41 -5.82
N GLY A 61 -27.49 3.48 -4.50
CA GLY A 61 -27.96 2.39 -3.66
C GLY A 61 -29.38 1.95 -3.99
N VAL A 62 -30.30 2.89 -4.22
CA VAL A 62 -31.67 2.58 -4.65
C VAL A 62 -31.67 1.85 -6.00
N CYS A 63 -30.90 2.32 -6.99
CA CYS A 63 -30.77 1.65 -8.28
C CYS A 63 -30.19 0.23 -8.15
N VAL A 64 -29.10 0.09 -7.37
CA VAL A 64 -28.42 -1.18 -7.12
C VAL A 64 -29.35 -2.19 -6.45
N LEU A 65 -30.04 -1.79 -5.37
CA LEU A 65 -31.00 -2.67 -4.71
C LEU A 65 -32.16 -3.03 -5.63
N ARG A 66 -32.65 -2.09 -6.44
CA ARG A 66 -33.76 -2.34 -7.37
C ARG A 66 -33.44 -3.43 -8.39
N SER A 67 -32.18 -3.53 -8.81
CA SER A 67 -31.71 -4.52 -9.78
C SER A 67 -31.23 -5.82 -9.12
N LEU A 68 -30.32 -5.72 -8.15
CA LEU A 68 -29.58 -6.87 -7.60
C LEU A 68 -30.21 -7.48 -6.34
N ALA A 69 -30.93 -6.70 -5.53
CA ALA A 69 -31.59 -7.16 -4.30
C ALA A 69 -33.00 -6.56 -4.13
N PRO A 70 -33.93 -6.79 -5.07
CA PRO A 70 -35.24 -6.15 -5.02
C PRO A 70 -36.04 -6.52 -3.76
N SER A 71 -35.79 -7.69 -3.16
CA SER A 71 -36.41 -8.13 -1.91
C SER A 71 -35.92 -7.39 -0.66
N ALA A 72 -34.78 -6.69 -0.74
CA ALA A 72 -34.28 -5.84 0.34
C ALA A 72 -34.95 -4.46 0.39
N MET A 73 -35.81 -4.14 -0.59
CA MET A 73 -36.55 -2.88 -0.68
C MET A 73 -38.03 -3.06 -0.33
N PRO A 74 -38.65 -2.11 0.40
CA PRO A 74 -40.09 -2.05 0.56
C PRO A 74 -40.78 -1.93 -0.80
N GLU A 75 -41.91 -2.62 -0.96
CA GLU A 75 -42.63 -2.71 -2.24
C GLU A 75 -43.03 -1.34 -2.81
N ALA A 76 -43.56 -0.44 -1.98
CA ALA A 76 -43.95 0.90 -2.42
C ALA A 76 -42.77 1.71 -3.00
N ILE A 77 -41.58 1.58 -2.41
CA ILE A 77 -40.36 2.26 -2.88
C ILE A 77 -39.87 1.58 -4.16
N ARG A 78 -39.86 0.25 -4.19
CA ARG A 78 -39.48 -0.53 -5.36
C ARG A 78 -40.35 -0.22 -6.58
N LEU A 79 -41.66 -0.04 -6.40
CA LEU A 79 -42.61 0.27 -7.47
C LEU A 79 -42.52 1.72 -7.96
N SER A 80 -42.16 2.66 -7.08
CA SER A 80 -41.95 4.07 -7.44
C SER A 80 -40.54 4.37 -7.96
N THR A 81 -39.60 3.43 -7.84
CA THR A 81 -38.24 3.53 -8.38
C THR A 81 -38.21 3.02 -9.82
N PRO A 82 -37.63 3.79 -10.77
CA PRO A 82 -37.42 3.35 -12.15
C PRO A 82 -36.67 2.02 -12.24
N LYS A 83 -37.01 1.20 -13.24
CA LYS A 83 -36.29 -0.06 -13.48
C LYS A 83 -34.86 0.26 -13.92
N CYS A 84 -33.90 -0.31 -13.21
CA CYS A 84 -32.48 -0.29 -13.56
C CYS A 84 -32.06 -1.69 -14.01
N SER A 85 -31.02 -1.76 -14.84
CA SER A 85 -30.38 -3.03 -15.23
C SER A 85 -28.92 -2.96 -14.81
N ILE A 86 -28.59 -3.47 -13.63
CA ILE A 86 -27.25 -3.46 -13.05
C ILE A 86 -26.83 -4.90 -12.82
N ASP A 87 -25.64 -5.25 -13.28
CA ASP A 87 -25.07 -6.59 -13.14
C ASP A 87 -24.08 -6.65 -11.96
N VAL A 88 -23.33 -5.56 -11.73
CA VAL A 88 -22.34 -5.48 -10.64
C VAL A 88 -22.31 -4.11 -9.98
N ALA A 89 -22.09 -4.09 -8.67
CA ALA A 89 -22.01 -2.88 -7.86
C ALA A 89 -20.85 -2.93 -6.87
N VAL A 90 -19.93 -1.97 -6.96
CA VAL A 90 -18.71 -1.86 -6.17
C VAL A 90 -18.69 -0.56 -5.39
N HIS A 91 -18.30 -0.62 -4.12
CA HIS A 91 -18.01 0.58 -3.32
C HIS A 91 -16.50 0.77 -3.27
N ALA A 92 -15.97 1.80 -3.92
CA ALA A 92 -14.54 2.02 -4.14
C ALA A 92 -13.81 2.56 -2.89
N ARG A 93 -14.53 2.95 -1.84
CA ARG A 93 -13.93 3.54 -0.64
C ARG A 93 -12.82 2.66 -0.05
N GLY A 94 -11.63 3.23 0.07
CA GLY A 94 -10.44 2.57 0.60
C GLY A 94 -9.93 1.41 -0.26
N LYS A 95 -10.25 1.38 -1.56
CA LYS A 95 -9.77 0.38 -2.53
C LYS A 95 -8.89 1.04 -3.59
N ASP A 96 -7.98 0.28 -4.15
CA ASP A 96 -7.22 0.65 -5.34
C ASP A 96 -7.90 0.13 -6.62
N ALA A 97 -7.33 0.47 -7.78
CA ALA A 97 -7.85 0.12 -9.10
C ALA A 97 -8.05 -1.40 -9.28
N ASP A 98 -7.05 -2.19 -8.91
CA ASP A 98 -7.09 -3.65 -9.10
C ASP A 98 -8.07 -4.32 -8.16
N THR A 99 -8.19 -3.85 -6.92
CA THR A 99 -9.24 -4.33 -6.01
C THR A 99 -10.62 -4.02 -6.57
N VAL A 100 -10.84 -2.80 -7.08
CA VAL A 100 -12.12 -2.43 -7.72
C VAL A 100 -12.41 -3.34 -8.91
N LEU A 101 -11.45 -3.54 -9.81
CA LEU A 101 -11.61 -4.42 -10.98
C LEU A 101 -11.81 -5.89 -10.58
N ALA A 102 -11.14 -6.38 -9.54
CA ALA A 102 -11.34 -7.73 -9.03
C ALA A 102 -12.76 -7.93 -8.47
N GLU A 103 -13.33 -6.92 -7.81
CA GLU A 103 -14.72 -6.97 -7.37
C GLU A 103 -15.71 -6.89 -8.53
N VAL A 104 -15.40 -6.10 -9.57
CA VAL A 104 -16.17 -6.09 -10.82
C VAL A 104 -16.16 -7.49 -11.43
N LEU A 105 -14.99 -8.08 -11.63
CA LEU A 105 -14.83 -9.42 -12.19
C LEU A 105 -15.59 -10.46 -11.37
N ARG A 106 -15.48 -10.44 -10.05
CA ARG A 106 -16.21 -11.38 -9.17
C ARG A 106 -17.73 -11.20 -9.24
N GLY A 107 -18.20 -9.99 -9.48
CA GLY A 107 -19.63 -9.74 -9.69
C GLY A 107 -20.14 -10.27 -11.03
N LEU A 108 -19.29 -10.25 -12.06
CA LEU A 108 -19.62 -10.77 -13.40
C LEU A 108 -19.43 -12.30 -13.50
N ASP A 109 -18.38 -12.84 -12.88
CA ASP A 109 -18.01 -14.25 -12.84
C ASP A 109 -17.61 -14.65 -11.41
N ALA A 110 -18.59 -15.14 -10.65
CA ALA A 110 -18.42 -15.46 -9.22
C ALA A 110 -17.42 -16.60 -8.94
N GLN A 111 -17.04 -17.40 -9.96
CA GLN A 111 -16.08 -18.50 -9.83
C GLN A 111 -14.65 -18.08 -10.22
N SER A 112 -14.45 -16.84 -10.68
CA SER A 112 -13.15 -16.40 -11.15
C SER A 112 -12.17 -16.12 -10.01
N ASN A 113 -10.98 -16.72 -10.10
CA ASN A 113 -9.82 -16.46 -9.26
C ASN A 113 -8.60 -16.00 -10.11
N ALA A 114 -8.88 -15.40 -11.27
CA ALA A 114 -7.87 -15.06 -12.27
C ALA A 114 -6.85 -14.03 -11.75
N VAL A 115 -5.59 -14.23 -12.12
CA VAL A 115 -4.47 -13.31 -11.83
C VAL A 115 -4.46 -12.13 -12.83
N GLU A 116 -4.94 -12.35 -14.06
CA GLU A 116 -5.06 -11.33 -15.11
C GLU A 116 -6.50 -10.82 -15.20
N ILE A 117 -6.85 -9.89 -14.28
CA ILE A 117 -8.22 -9.43 -14.06
C ILE A 117 -8.82 -8.78 -15.32
N ARG A 118 -8.04 -7.93 -16.03
CA ARG A 118 -8.52 -7.17 -17.20
C ARG A 118 -8.85 -8.08 -18.38
N ASP A 119 -7.95 -9.01 -18.70
CA ASP A 119 -8.16 -9.95 -19.81
C ASP A 119 -9.38 -10.83 -19.55
N ARG A 120 -9.57 -11.24 -18.29
CA ARG A 120 -10.75 -12.03 -17.94
C ARG A 120 -12.06 -11.23 -18.00
N ILE A 121 -12.04 -9.94 -17.64
CA ILE A 121 -13.19 -9.06 -17.85
C ILE A 121 -13.47 -8.95 -19.36
N ASP A 122 -12.45 -8.75 -20.19
CA ASP A 122 -12.60 -8.66 -21.65
C ASP A 122 -13.20 -9.95 -22.22
N GLU A 123 -12.69 -11.11 -21.84
CA GLU A 123 -13.27 -12.41 -22.21
C GLU A 123 -14.72 -12.58 -21.75
N THR A 124 -15.05 -12.10 -20.55
CA THR A 124 -16.42 -12.20 -20.00
C THR A 124 -17.38 -11.33 -20.80
N ILE A 125 -16.93 -10.14 -21.20
CA ILE A 125 -17.68 -9.20 -22.02
C ILE A 125 -17.86 -9.74 -23.45
N GLU A 126 -16.81 -10.29 -24.06
CA GLU A 126 -16.86 -10.87 -25.41
C GLU A 126 -17.81 -12.06 -25.52
N ARG A 127 -17.95 -12.86 -24.45
CA ARG A 127 -18.85 -14.02 -24.40
C ARG A 127 -20.31 -13.66 -24.08
N GLY A 128 -20.57 -12.43 -23.65
CA GLY A 128 -21.84 -12.01 -23.06
C GLY A 128 -22.44 -10.75 -23.66
N ALA A 129 -23.43 -10.19 -22.97
CA ALA A 129 -23.93 -8.85 -23.23
C ALA A 129 -23.06 -7.81 -22.51
N THR A 130 -23.08 -6.56 -22.99
CA THR A 130 -22.42 -5.43 -22.32
C THR A 130 -22.88 -5.34 -20.86
N PRO A 131 -21.96 -5.55 -19.89
CA PRO A 131 -22.31 -5.52 -18.49
C PRO A 131 -22.57 -4.10 -18.02
N VAL A 132 -23.39 -3.97 -16.98
CA VAL A 132 -23.69 -2.69 -16.35
C VAL A 132 -23.09 -2.65 -14.94
N CYS A 133 -22.13 -1.76 -14.77
CA CYS A 133 -21.32 -1.62 -13.57
C CYS A 133 -21.66 -0.33 -12.82
N VAL A 134 -21.88 -0.41 -11.52
CA VAL A 134 -22.03 0.77 -10.64
C VAL A 134 -20.85 0.85 -9.68
N ILE A 135 -20.15 1.98 -9.64
CA ILE A 135 -18.98 2.20 -8.77
C ILE A 135 -19.17 3.48 -7.95
N ASP A 136 -19.40 3.34 -6.64
CA ASP A 136 -19.62 4.48 -5.74
C ASP A 136 -18.36 4.87 -4.96
N ALA A 137 -18.27 6.14 -4.55
CA ALA A 137 -17.23 6.72 -3.71
C ALA A 137 -15.80 6.61 -4.27
N ILE A 138 -15.63 6.89 -5.57
CA ILE A 138 -14.30 6.91 -6.22
C ILE A 138 -13.40 7.96 -5.60
N ASP A 139 -13.94 9.12 -5.21
CA ASP A 139 -13.19 10.17 -4.52
C ASP A 139 -12.73 9.77 -3.10
N GLU A 140 -13.22 8.65 -2.57
CA GLU A 140 -12.81 8.07 -1.29
C GLU A 140 -11.99 6.77 -1.48
N ALA A 141 -11.58 6.47 -2.71
CA ALA A 141 -10.64 5.41 -3.02
C ALA A 141 -9.24 5.70 -2.44
N GLU A 142 -8.40 4.68 -2.37
CA GLU A 142 -7.00 4.87 -1.99
C GLU A 142 -6.23 5.66 -3.04
N ASP A 143 -6.41 5.27 -4.30
CA ASP A 143 -5.86 5.93 -5.47
C ASP A 143 -7.02 6.35 -6.38
N PRO A 144 -7.64 7.52 -6.13
CA PRO A 144 -8.76 7.99 -6.92
C PRO A 144 -8.45 8.12 -8.40
N ASP A 145 -7.21 8.49 -8.76
CA ASP A 145 -6.79 8.66 -10.15
C ASP A 145 -6.59 7.31 -10.85
N GLY A 146 -5.93 6.34 -10.21
CA GLY A 146 -5.84 4.98 -10.75
C GLY A 146 -7.21 4.30 -10.87
N VAL A 147 -8.10 4.49 -9.88
CA VAL A 147 -9.49 4.00 -9.98
C VAL A 147 -10.25 4.71 -11.11
N ALA A 148 -10.07 6.02 -11.29
CA ALA A 148 -10.66 6.76 -12.40
C ALA A 148 -10.17 6.26 -13.77
N GLU A 149 -8.88 5.93 -13.89
CA GLU A 149 -8.32 5.33 -15.11
C GLU A 149 -8.93 3.94 -15.38
N ALA A 150 -9.04 3.10 -14.35
CA ALA A 150 -9.66 1.77 -14.46
C ALA A 150 -11.14 1.86 -14.86
N VAL A 151 -11.88 2.83 -14.30
CA VAL A 151 -13.26 3.16 -14.67
C VAL A 151 -13.34 3.63 -16.12
N GLY A 152 -12.42 4.49 -16.55
CA GLY A 152 -12.32 4.94 -17.93
C GLY A 152 -12.10 3.78 -18.90
N TRP A 153 -11.16 2.88 -18.57
CA TRP A 153 -10.94 1.64 -19.30
C TRP A 153 -12.20 0.77 -19.38
N LEU A 154 -12.89 0.58 -18.25
CA LEU A 154 -14.12 -0.22 -18.15
C LEU A 154 -15.27 0.39 -18.96
N SER A 155 -15.41 1.72 -18.95
CA SER A 155 -16.48 2.44 -19.65
C SER A 155 -16.47 2.26 -21.17
N ARG A 156 -15.31 1.95 -21.76
CA ARG A 156 -15.18 1.63 -23.19
C ARG A 156 -15.73 0.25 -23.55
N ARG A 157 -16.00 -0.60 -22.55
CA ARG A 157 -16.43 -1.99 -22.71
C ARG A 157 -17.78 -2.29 -22.06
N ALA A 158 -18.14 -1.51 -21.05
CA ALA A 158 -19.29 -1.71 -20.17
C ALA A 158 -20.07 -0.40 -19.98
N THR A 159 -21.37 -0.50 -19.70
CA THR A 159 -22.16 0.64 -19.23
C THR A 159 -21.76 0.92 -17.79
N THR A 160 -21.11 2.05 -17.53
CA THR A 160 -20.52 2.34 -16.23
C THR A 160 -21.16 3.57 -15.61
N VAL A 161 -21.72 3.42 -14.41
CA VAL A 161 -22.28 4.52 -13.62
C VAL A 161 -21.42 4.72 -12.39
N ILE A 162 -20.96 5.95 -12.17
CA ILE A 162 -20.12 6.28 -11.02
C ILE A 162 -20.69 7.41 -10.19
N ALA A 163 -20.29 7.46 -8.92
CA ALA A 163 -20.49 8.65 -8.09
C ALA A 163 -19.15 9.21 -7.61
N VAL A 164 -18.99 10.53 -7.78
CA VAL A 164 -17.77 11.26 -7.44
C VAL A 164 -18.11 12.67 -6.96
N ARG A 165 -17.26 13.25 -6.12
CA ARG A 165 -17.35 14.67 -5.76
C ARG A 165 -16.81 15.57 -6.89
N PRO A 166 -17.35 16.78 -7.04
CA PRO A 166 -16.76 17.76 -7.93
C PRO A 166 -15.40 18.22 -7.41
N HIS A 167 -14.48 18.58 -8.31
CA HIS A 167 -13.15 19.11 -7.98
C HIS A 167 -13.27 20.54 -7.40
N ALA A 168 -14.22 21.31 -7.91
CA ALA A 168 -14.60 22.62 -7.40
C ALA A 168 -16.13 22.77 -7.44
N PRO A 169 -16.74 23.46 -6.46
CA PRO A 169 -18.15 23.81 -6.55
C PRO A 169 -18.39 24.65 -7.81
N ALA A 170 -19.39 24.28 -8.61
CA ALA A 170 -19.75 25.05 -9.79
C ALA A 170 -20.20 26.44 -9.36
N ALA A 171 -19.63 27.50 -9.95
CA ALA A 171 -20.27 28.80 -9.92
C ALA A 171 -21.66 28.68 -10.57
N THR A 172 -22.64 29.47 -10.13
CA THR A 172 -24.01 29.42 -10.63
C THR A 172 -24.00 29.50 -12.17
N ASN A 173 -24.58 28.50 -12.85
CA ASN A 173 -24.59 28.32 -14.31
C ASN A 173 -23.26 27.93 -15.00
N SER A 174 -22.23 27.53 -14.26
CA SER A 174 -21.00 26.94 -14.84
C SER A 174 -21.07 25.42 -14.93
N GLU A 175 -20.30 24.86 -15.85
CA GLU A 175 -20.14 23.41 -15.98
C GLU A 175 -19.40 22.83 -14.76
N VAL A 176 -19.86 21.70 -14.24
CA VAL A 176 -19.22 21.07 -13.08
C VAL A 176 -17.84 20.57 -13.47
N GLN A 177 -16.83 20.97 -12.71
CA GLN A 177 -15.47 20.49 -12.92
C GLN A 177 -15.29 19.13 -12.26
N LEU A 178 -15.34 18.07 -13.06
CA LEU A 178 -14.91 16.74 -12.66
C LEU A 178 -13.37 16.66 -12.57
N PRO A 179 -12.80 15.68 -11.86
CA PRO A 179 -11.38 15.37 -11.96
C PRO A 179 -10.93 15.19 -13.42
N ALA A 180 -9.75 15.71 -13.78
CA ALA A 180 -9.23 15.65 -15.15
C ALA A 180 -9.13 14.21 -15.69
N SER A 181 -8.77 13.26 -14.81
CA SER A 181 -8.72 11.81 -15.08
C SER A 181 -10.06 11.21 -15.52
N LEU A 182 -11.19 11.84 -15.17
CA LEU A 182 -12.54 11.44 -15.60
C LEU A 182 -13.03 12.24 -16.82
N GLN A 183 -12.64 13.51 -16.96
CA GLN A 183 -13.09 14.37 -18.06
C GLN A 183 -12.66 13.87 -19.44
N ILE A 184 -11.47 13.27 -19.54
CA ILE A 184 -10.92 12.70 -20.79
C ILE A 184 -11.81 11.62 -21.42
N TRP A 185 -12.74 11.05 -20.66
CA TRP A 185 -13.65 10.00 -21.11
C TRP A 185 -15.00 10.53 -21.60
N HIS A 186 -15.17 11.85 -21.67
CA HIS A 186 -16.39 12.52 -22.11
C HIS A 186 -17.68 11.98 -21.45
N PRO A 187 -17.76 11.99 -20.10
CA PRO A 187 -18.89 11.41 -19.39
C PRO A 187 -20.19 12.20 -19.59
N ILE A 188 -21.33 11.50 -19.46
CA ILE A 188 -22.62 12.13 -19.20
C ILE A 188 -22.67 12.49 -17.72
N VAL A 189 -22.94 13.76 -17.37
CA VAL A 189 -22.88 14.24 -15.98
C VAL A 189 -24.28 14.57 -15.46
N ILE A 190 -24.66 13.95 -14.34
CA ILE A 190 -25.81 14.32 -13.52
C ILE A 190 -25.29 15.06 -12.29
N ASP A 191 -25.50 16.37 -12.24
CA ASP A 191 -25.17 17.19 -11.07
C ASP A 191 -26.38 17.33 -10.13
N LEU A 192 -26.30 16.70 -8.96
CA LEU A 192 -27.37 16.74 -7.96
C LEU A 192 -27.54 18.11 -7.29
N ASP A 193 -26.62 19.05 -7.48
CA ASP A 193 -26.77 20.40 -6.92
C ASP A 193 -27.54 21.35 -7.84
N ARG A 194 -27.79 20.97 -9.10
CA ARG A 194 -28.60 21.77 -10.03
C ARG A 194 -30.09 21.64 -9.73
N ASP A 195 -30.81 22.75 -9.86
CA ASP A 195 -32.26 22.84 -9.59
C ASP A 195 -33.10 21.78 -10.30
N GLU A 196 -32.73 21.40 -11.53
CA GLU A 196 -33.43 20.35 -12.28
C GLU A 196 -33.36 18.97 -11.61
N HIS A 197 -32.32 18.74 -10.81
CA HIS A 197 -32.09 17.52 -10.05
C HIS A 197 -32.38 17.68 -8.55
N ALA A 198 -32.41 18.91 -8.03
CA ALA A 198 -32.65 19.28 -6.64
C ALA A 198 -34.07 19.86 -6.45
N SER A 199 -35.05 18.97 -6.33
CA SER A 199 -36.42 19.40 -6.01
C SER A 199 -36.52 19.85 -4.55
N ALA A 200 -37.07 21.04 -4.33
CA ALA A 200 -37.30 21.58 -3.00
C ALA A 200 -38.17 20.69 -2.11
N ARG A 201 -39.05 19.89 -2.73
CA ARG A 201 -39.95 18.97 -2.04
C ARG A 201 -39.23 17.70 -1.57
N ASP A 202 -38.03 17.39 -2.05
CA ASP A 202 -37.34 16.13 -1.78
C ASP A 202 -36.85 16.05 -0.33
N VAL A 203 -36.15 17.09 0.14
CA VAL A 203 -35.71 17.21 1.54
C VAL A 203 -36.91 17.40 2.47
N ALA A 204 -37.88 18.21 2.06
CA ALA A 204 -39.10 18.43 2.84
C ALA A 204 -39.86 17.12 3.10
N THR A 205 -40.00 16.28 2.07
CA THR A 205 -40.63 14.95 2.18
C THR A 205 -39.81 14.01 3.07
N TYR A 206 -38.48 14.04 2.96
CA TYR A 206 -37.60 13.25 3.81
C TYR A 206 -37.79 13.57 5.29
N VAL A 207 -37.73 14.86 5.65
CA VAL A 207 -37.91 15.33 7.03
C VAL A 207 -39.28 14.93 7.56
N ALA A 208 -40.35 15.23 6.81
CA ALA A 208 -41.72 14.91 7.22
C ALA A 208 -41.94 13.41 7.45
N ARG A 209 -41.39 12.55 6.59
CA ARG A 209 -41.50 11.08 6.76
C ARG A 209 -40.82 10.61 8.04
N ARG A 210 -39.63 11.12 8.34
CA ARG A 210 -38.88 10.74 9.55
C ARG A 210 -39.59 11.21 10.82
N LEU A 211 -40.09 12.45 10.84
CA LEU A 211 -40.82 12.98 11.99
C LEU A 211 -42.13 12.23 12.25
N ARG A 212 -42.87 11.86 11.20
CA ARG A 212 -44.11 11.08 11.33
C ARG A 212 -43.91 9.68 11.90
N ALA A 213 -42.75 9.08 11.63
CA ALA A 213 -42.46 7.73 12.10
C ALA A 213 -42.16 7.64 13.60
N ASP A 214 -41.97 8.78 14.27
CA ASP A 214 -41.87 8.83 15.72
C ASP A 214 -43.25 8.59 16.36
N THR A 215 -43.59 7.32 16.53
CA THR A 215 -44.84 6.89 17.18
C THR A 215 -44.73 6.81 18.71
N GLY A 216 -43.55 7.12 19.27
CA GLY A 216 -43.24 6.92 20.69
C GLY A 216 -43.68 8.04 21.64
N ARG A 217 -44.21 9.15 21.09
CA ARG A 217 -44.52 10.37 21.86
C ARG A 217 -46.03 10.69 21.89
N PRO A 218 -46.62 10.95 23.08
CA PRO A 218 -48.02 11.39 23.21
C PRO A 218 -48.34 12.72 22.49
N ASP A 219 -47.32 13.56 22.33
CA ASP A 219 -47.29 14.89 21.70
C ASP A 219 -46.49 14.90 20.38
N GLY A 220 -46.25 13.71 19.79
CA GLY A 220 -45.49 13.55 18.56
C GLY A 220 -46.10 14.26 17.34
N TYR A 221 -45.39 14.23 16.21
CA TYR A 221 -45.77 14.93 14.98
C TYR A 221 -47.05 14.39 14.26
N GLY A 222 -47.82 13.50 14.91
CA GLY A 222 -49.18 13.11 14.49
C GLY A 222 -49.27 11.99 13.45
N THR A 223 -50.35 11.19 13.53
CA THR A 223 -50.59 9.96 12.76
C THR A 223 -51.57 10.14 11.60
N THR A 224 -52.17 11.31 11.41
CA THR A 224 -53.24 11.53 10.41
C THR A 224 -52.75 12.10 9.07
N THR A 225 -53.51 11.85 7.99
CA THR A 225 -53.08 12.11 6.60
C THR A 225 -52.97 13.61 6.24
N TRP A 226 -53.79 14.48 6.84
CA TRP A 226 -53.79 15.93 6.58
C TRP A 226 -52.63 16.68 7.28
N GLU A 227 -52.02 16.06 8.29
CA GLU A 227 -50.83 16.59 8.97
C GLU A 227 -49.58 16.43 8.10
N MET A 228 -49.55 15.51 7.14
CA MET A 228 -48.40 15.32 6.26
C MET A 228 -48.15 16.50 5.32
N ASP A 229 -49.20 17.10 4.76
CA ASP A 229 -49.02 18.26 3.88
C ASP A 229 -48.50 19.45 4.70
N VAL A 230 -48.95 19.60 5.95
CA VAL A 230 -48.41 20.61 6.88
C VAL A 230 -46.96 20.29 7.28
N LEU A 231 -46.63 19.04 7.59
CA LEU A 231 -45.27 18.62 7.92
C LEU A 231 -44.32 18.79 6.72
N VAL A 232 -44.78 18.56 5.50
CA VAL A 232 -43.99 18.75 4.28
C VAL A 232 -43.86 20.23 3.95
N ASP A 233 -44.97 20.97 3.86
CA ASP A 233 -44.97 22.32 3.30
C ASP A 233 -44.51 23.39 4.31
N VAL A 234 -44.76 23.19 5.61
CA VAL A 234 -44.33 24.12 6.68
C VAL A 234 -42.99 23.70 7.25
N ILE A 235 -42.92 22.51 7.87
CA ILE A 235 -41.70 22.09 8.57
C ILE A 235 -40.61 21.69 7.58
N GLY A 236 -40.93 20.76 6.67
CA GLY A 236 -40.01 20.29 5.65
C GLY A 236 -39.58 21.41 4.69
N GLY A 237 -40.50 22.31 4.35
CA GLY A 237 -40.25 23.49 3.53
C GLY A 237 -39.25 24.43 4.18
N GLU A 238 -39.45 24.80 5.45
CA GLU A 238 -38.51 25.67 6.19
C GLU A 238 -37.14 25.00 6.39
N VAL A 239 -37.09 23.70 6.71
CA VAL A 239 -35.82 22.96 6.76
C VAL A 239 -35.13 22.99 5.39
N HIS A 240 -35.85 22.81 4.29
CA HIS A 240 -35.26 22.85 2.97
C HIS A 240 -34.76 24.26 2.59
N GLU A 241 -35.60 25.28 2.73
CA GLU A 241 -35.35 26.65 2.26
C GLU A 241 -34.32 27.39 3.13
N GLU A 242 -34.43 27.29 4.46
CA GLU A 242 -33.67 28.15 5.38
C GLU A 242 -32.43 27.50 5.99
N VAL A 243 -32.35 26.17 5.98
CA VAL A 243 -31.38 25.42 6.80
C VAL A 243 -30.54 24.45 5.98
N ALA A 244 -31.19 23.51 5.28
CA ALA A 244 -30.53 22.40 4.60
C ALA A 244 -30.17 22.72 3.15
N ALA A 245 -30.88 23.62 2.48
CA ALA A 245 -30.66 24.01 1.08
C ALA A 245 -30.44 22.81 0.15
N GLY A 246 -31.27 21.77 0.28
CA GLY A 246 -31.16 20.53 -0.52
C GLY A 246 -30.18 19.47 0.00
N ASN A 247 -29.46 19.73 1.11
CA ASN A 247 -28.50 18.81 1.71
C ASN A 247 -29.18 17.80 2.67
N PHE A 248 -29.21 16.53 2.30
CA PHE A 248 -29.82 15.47 3.12
C PHE A 248 -29.08 15.22 4.43
N LEU A 249 -27.76 15.48 4.50
CA LEU A 249 -26.99 15.26 5.73
C LEU A 249 -27.34 16.33 6.79
N VAL A 250 -27.49 17.58 6.37
CA VAL A 250 -27.98 18.66 7.26
C VAL A 250 -29.42 18.38 7.67
N ALA A 251 -30.29 18.00 6.73
CA ALA A 251 -31.66 17.63 7.03
C ALA A 251 -31.74 16.46 8.04
N GLN A 252 -30.84 15.49 7.94
CA GLN A 252 -30.75 14.38 8.90
C GLN A 252 -30.39 14.89 10.31
N LEU A 253 -29.35 15.71 10.45
CA LEU A 253 -28.94 16.30 11.74
C LEU A 253 -30.05 17.13 12.38
N VAL A 254 -30.69 17.99 11.59
CA VAL A 254 -31.85 18.78 12.00
C VAL A 254 -32.97 17.88 12.52
N THR A 255 -33.32 16.85 11.76
CA THR A 255 -34.38 15.91 12.14
C THR A 255 -34.04 15.18 13.44
N GLU A 256 -32.79 14.78 13.65
CA GLU A 256 -32.34 14.19 14.93
C GLU A 256 -32.53 15.15 16.11
N GLU A 257 -32.27 16.44 15.92
CA GLU A 257 -32.53 17.44 16.97
C GLU A 257 -34.04 17.60 17.22
N MET A 258 -34.86 17.69 16.17
CA MET A 258 -36.32 17.82 16.26
C MET A 258 -37.01 16.62 16.90
N LEU A 259 -36.44 15.42 16.72
CA LEU A 259 -36.88 14.19 17.38
C LEU A 259 -36.55 14.18 18.88
N VAL A 260 -35.65 15.04 19.35
CA VAL A 260 -35.31 15.16 20.78
C VAL A 260 -36.00 16.38 21.40
N VAL A 261 -35.97 17.52 20.72
CA VAL A 261 -36.54 18.81 21.12
C VAL A 261 -37.69 19.15 20.18
N PRO A 262 -38.96 18.90 20.56
CA PRO A 262 -40.10 19.22 19.71
C PRO A 262 -40.17 20.73 19.47
N VAL A 263 -40.29 21.14 18.20
CA VAL A 263 -40.49 22.55 17.82
C VAL A 263 -42.00 22.91 17.80
N LEU A 264 -42.85 21.96 18.20
CA LEU A 264 -44.31 22.05 18.13
C LEU A 264 -44.93 22.84 19.29
N GLY A 265 -44.63 24.14 19.35
CA GLY A 265 -45.43 25.13 20.06
C GLY A 265 -46.21 26.04 19.11
N ASP A 266 -45.59 26.42 17.98
CA ASP A 266 -46.19 27.33 17.00
C ASP A 266 -45.93 26.79 15.59
N ARG A 267 -46.99 26.32 14.91
CA ARG A 267 -46.94 25.73 13.56
C ARG A 267 -46.74 26.79 12.45
N ARG A 268 -46.02 27.88 12.75
CA ARG A 268 -45.78 29.04 11.86
C ARG A 268 -44.35 29.01 11.36
N ARG A 269 -44.09 29.53 10.15
CA ARG A 269 -42.72 29.66 9.64
C ARG A 269 -41.90 30.66 10.48
N GLY A 270 -40.58 30.49 10.52
CA GLY A 270 -39.61 31.41 11.15
C GLY A 270 -39.04 30.92 12.48
N TRP A 271 -39.36 29.71 12.92
CA TRP A 271 -38.79 29.12 14.11
C TRP A 271 -37.31 28.77 13.91
N SER A 272 -36.84 28.49 12.68
CA SER A 272 -35.44 28.16 12.44
C SER A 272 -34.53 29.34 12.76
N GLU A 273 -34.97 30.55 12.41
CA GLU A 273 -34.28 31.80 12.74
C GLU A 273 -34.35 32.10 14.24
N ALA A 274 -35.54 31.95 14.85
CA ALA A 274 -35.73 32.16 16.29
C ALA A 274 -34.89 31.19 17.15
N LEU A 275 -34.68 29.96 16.68
CA LEU A 275 -33.82 28.96 17.34
C LEU A 275 -32.33 29.13 16.98
N HIS A 276 -31.98 30.13 16.17
CA HIS A 276 -30.64 30.40 15.66
C HIS A 276 -29.99 29.17 15.03
N TRP A 277 -30.74 28.48 14.17
CA TRP A 277 -30.24 27.28 13.51
C TRP A 277 -29.16 27.60 12.48
N PRO A 278 -28.02 26.87 12.49
CA PRO A 278 -26.96 27.12 11.53
C PRO A 278 -27.36 26.79 10.09
N ARG A 279 -26.64 27.38 9.12
CA ARG A 279 -26.80 27.07 7.69
C ARG A 279 -25.70 26.16 7.14
N LYS A 280 -24.55 26.08 7.82
CA LYS A 280 -23.41 25.26 7.41
C LYS A 280 -23.39 23.93 8.14
N LEU A 281 -22.93 22.89 7.46
CA LEU A 281 -22.83 21.54 8.01
C LEU A 281 -21.89 21.49 9.24
N GLU A 282 -20.77 22.20 9.19
CA GLU A 282 -19.76 22.18 10.25
C GLU A 282 -20.31 22.75 11.56
N ASP A 283 -21.11 23.81 11.47
CA ASP A 283 -21.77 24.45 12.60
C ASP A 283 -22.85 23.52 13.19
N TRP A 284 -23.57 22.78 12.32
CA TRP A 284 -24.52 21.76 12.74
C TRP A 284 -23.87 20.60 13.49
N ILE A 285 -22.70 20.13 13.05
CA ILE A 285 -21.93 19.08 13.76
C ILE A 285 -21.53 19.61 15.15
N GLY A 286 -21.00 20.83 15.23
CA GLY A 286 -20.61 21.45 16.50
C GLY A 286 -21.79 21.59 17.48
N ARG A 287 -22.96 21.99 16.97
CA ARG A 287 -24.21 22.11 17.73
C ARG A 287 -24.69 20.75 18.24
N ASP A 288 -24.79 19.74 17.39
CA ASP A 288 -25.28 18.41 17.77
C ASP A 288 -24.34 17.73 18.79
N VAL A 289 -23.02 17.86 18.60
CA VAL A 289 -22.03 17.36 19.58
C VAL A 289 -22.18 18.07 20.93
N SER A 290 -22.30 19.40 20.92
CA SER A 290 -22.52 20.19 22.15
C SER A 290 -23.82 19.85 22.85
N ARG A 291 -24.88 19.53 22.10
CA ARG A 291 -26.17 19.07 22.65
C ARG A 291 -26.05 17.70 23.33
N ARG A 292 -25.28 16.77 22.74
CA ARG A 292 -25.11 15.40 23.27
C ARG A 292 -24.17 15.33 24.46
N LEU A 293 -23.11 16.14 24.48
CA LEU A 293 -22.02 16.05 25.46
C LEU A 293 -21.87 17.27 26.38
N GLY A 294 -22.66 18.33 26.16
CA GLY A 294 -22.41 19.64 26.76
C GLY A 294 -21.27 20.39 26.05
N THR A 295 -21.17 21.70 26.29
CA THR A 295 -20.15 22.56 25.68
C THR A 295 -18.72 22.15 26.06
N ALA A 296 -18.50 21.77 27.33
CA ALA A 296 -17.21 21.27 27.80
C ALA A 296 -16.83 19.94 27.12
N GLY A 297 -17.80 19.02 26.97
CA GLY A 297 -17.57 17.72 26.31
C GLY A 297 -17.38 17.81 24.79
N ALA A 298 -17.79 18.91 24.15
CA ALA A 298 -17.65 19.08 22.71
C ALA A 298 -16.20 19.31 22.26
N ALA A 299 -15.40 20.01 23.07
CA ALA A 299 -13.96 20.15 22.82
C ALA A 299 -13.26 18.78 22.90
N ASP A 300 -13.62 17.99 23.91
CA ASP A 300 -13.05 16.66 24.12
C ASP A 300 -13.50 15.64 23.06
N ALA A 301 -14.70 15.79 22.50
CA ALA A 301 -15.21 14.95 21.42
C ALA A 301 -14.32 14.99 20.18
N ARG A 302 -13.75 16.17 19.88
CA ARG A 302 -12.83 16.32 18.75
C ARG A 302 -11.56 15.52 18.97
N SER A 303 -10.90 15.70 20.11
CA SER A 303 -9.70 14.92 20.48
C SER A 303 -10.00 13.41 20.49
N ALA A 304 -11.18 13.03 21.00
CA ALA A 304 -11.57 11.63 21.08
C ALA A 304 -11.83 10.96 19.73
N LEU A 305 -12.42 11.70 18.78
CA LEU A 305 -12.74 11.20 17.45
C LEU A 305 -11.64 11.44 16.41
N ALA A 306 -10.67 12.31 16.67
CA ALA A 306 -9.58 12.62 15.73
C ALA A 306 -8.78 11.39 15.28
N PRO A 307 -8.43 10.40 16.13
CA PRO A 307 -7.78 9.18 15.67
C PRO A 307 -8.64 8.38 14.67
N VAL A 308 -9.95 8.27 14.93
CA VAL A 308 -10.88 7.58 14.01
C VAL A 308 -11.07 8.37 12.72
N ALA A 309 -11.07 9.71 12.83
CA ALA A 309 -11.16 10.63 11.70
C ALA A 309 -9.98 10.51 10.73
N GLN A 310 -8.78 10.26 11.26
CA GLN A 310 -7.55 10.09 10.47
C GLN A 310 -7.22 8.63 10.16
N SER A 311 -8.02 7.68 10.66
CA SER A 311 -7.81 6.27 10.34
C SER A 311 -8.01 6.00 8.86
N LEU A 312 -7.10 5.19 8.31
CA LEU A 312 -7.14 4.74 6.93
C LEU A 312 -7.86 3.38 6.85
N ARG A 313 -7.52 2.58 5.85
CA ARG A 313 -8.30 1.43 5.38
C ARG A 313 -8.65 0.42 6.48
N GLY A 314 -9.83 -0.18 6.35
CA GLY A 314 -10.33 -1.21 7.26
C GLY A 314 -10.83 -0.72 8.63
N GLY A 315 -10.72 0.59 8.91
CA GLY A 315 -11.12 1.19 10.18
C GLY A 315 -10.15 0.91 11.33
N LEU A 316 -10.18 1.82 12.31
CA LEU A 316 -9.29 1.84 13.47
C LEU A 316 -9.64 0.73 14.48
N PRO A 317 -8.70 -0.18 14.80
CA PRO A 317 -8.87 -1.13 15.90
C PRO A 317 -9.05 -0.43 17.25
N LEU A 318 -9.93 -0.97 18.10
CA LEU A 318 -10.26 -0.38 19.42
C LEU A 318 -9.04 -0.21 20.34
N ASP A 319 -8.13 -1.18 20.33
CA ASP A 319 -6.90 -1.18 21.11
C ASP A 319 -5.90 -0.14 20.59
N LEU A 320 -5.80 0.03 19.26
CA LEU A 320 -5.01 1.11 18.66
C LEU A 320 -5.61 2.49 18.96
N TRP A 321 -6.95 2.62 18.93
CA TRP A 321 -7.63 3.86 19.30
C TRP A 321 -7.29 4.29 20.73
N ARG A 322 -7.28 3.35 21.69
CA ARG A 322 -6.88 3.63 23.08
C ARG A 322 -5.46 4.19 23.21
N VAL A 323 -4.53 3.68 22.40
CA VAL A 323 -3.12 4.12 22.39
C VAL A 323 -2.99 5.51 21.77
N LEU A 324 -3.71 5.78 20.69
CA LEU A 324 -3.63 7.06 19.97
C LEU A 324 -4.31 8.21 20.70
N LEU A 325 -5.38 7.93 21.44
CA LEU A 325 -6.19 8.94 22.12
C LEU A 325 -5.37 10.03 22.85
N PRO A 326 -4.43 9.71 23.78
CA PRO A 326 -3.66 10.73 24.48
C PRO A 326 -2.74 11.55 23.56
N MET A 327 -2.35 11.03 22.40
CA MET A 327 -1.45 11.71 21.46
C MET A 327 -2.16 12.78 20.62
N PHE A 328 -3.47 12.64 20.46
CA PHE A 328 -4.33 13.62 19.78
C PHE A 328 -4.92 14.67 20.73
N GLY A 329 -4.53 14.61 22.01
CA GLY A 329 -4.93 15.55 23.06
C GLY A 329 -5.48 14.84 24.30
N SER A 330 -5.43 15.51 25.44
CA SER A 330 -6.13 15.05 26.64
C SER A 330 -7.63 15.32 26.51
N THR A 331 -8.47 14.34 26.79
CA THR A 331 -9.86 14.62 27.17
C THR A 331 -9.83 15.29 28.55
N GLY A 332 -10.17 16.57 28.64
CA GLY A 332 -10.31 17.26 29.93
C GLY A 332 -11.39 16.64 30.81
N ASN A 333 -12.32 15.92 30.20
CA ASN A 333 -13.37 15.15 30.85
C ASN A 333 -12.95 13.68 31.10
N PRO A 334 -12.75 13.26 32.36
CA PRO A 334 -12.40 11.88 32.71
C PRO A 334 -13.52 10.87 32.41
N ASP A 335 -14.77 11.31 32.28
CA ASP A 335 -15.92 10.46 31.98
C ASP A 335 -16.08 10.19 30.47
N LEU A 336 -15.35 10.93 29.62
CA LEU A 336 -15.39 10.74 28.18
C LEU A 336 -14.47 9.57 27.76
N THR A 337 -14.92 8.37 28.07
CA THR A 337 -14.28 7.13 27.62
C THR A 337 -14.67 6.80 26.16
N ILE A 338 -13.88 5.96 25.48
CA ILE A 338 -14.26 5.45 24.14
C ILE A 338 -15.65 4.79 24.17
N ALA A 339 -16.01 4.08 25.24
CA ALA A 339 -17.35 3.49 25.39
C ALA A 339 -18.46 4.55 25.50
N SER A 340 -18.16 5.68 26.16
CA SER A 340 -19.07 6.83 26.22
C SER A 340 -19.22 7.49 24.85
N VAL A 341 -18.10 7.68 24.13
CA VAL A 341 -18.08 8.26 22.78
C VAL A 341 -18.86 7.39 21.80
N THR A 342 -18.62 6.08 21.75
CA THR A 342 -19.34 5.19 20.83
C THR A 342 -20.84 5.13 21.12
N ARG A 343 -21.23 5.21 22.40
CA ARG A 343 -22.64 5.24 22.82
C ARG A 343 -23.32 6.57 22.46
N GLN A 344 -22.70 7.70 22.73
CA GLN A 344 -23.32 9.03 22.61
C GLN A 344 -23.18 9.63 21.20
N LEU A 345 -22.03 9.39 20.56
CA LEU A 345 -21.67 9.88 19.22
C LEU A 345 -21.68 8.76 18.16
N GLY A 346 -22.33 7.63 18.44
CA GLY A 346 -22.44 6.50 17.50
C GLY A 346 -22.99 6.87 16.12
N PHE A 347 -23.79 7.95 16.03
CA PHE A 347 -24.26 8.53 14.77
C PHE A 347 -23.12 8.89 13.79
N TYR A 348 -21.97 9.34 14.30
CA TYR A 348 -20.83 9.76 13.48
C TYR A 348 -19.95 8.59 13.04
N LEU A 349 -20.14 7.42 13.66
CA LEU A 349 -19.28 6.25 13.51
C LEU A 349 -19.93 5.16 12.66
N THR A 350 -19.10 4.32 12.08
CA THR A 350 -19.47 3.04 11.49
C THR A 350 -18.50 1.95 11.94
N THR A 351 -18.95 0.70 11.90
CA THR A 351 -18.19 -0.47 12.34
C THR A 351 -17.93 -1.37 11.13
N PRO A 352 -16.83 -1.16 10.38
CA PRO A 352 -16.53 -1.96 9.18
C PRO A 352 -16.28 -3.44 9.51
N ALA A 353 -15.75 -3.72 10.69
CA ALA A 353 -15.58 -5.07 11.23
C ALA A 353 -15.74 -5.03 12.76
N PRO A 354 -16.06 -6.16 13.42
CA PRO A 354 -16.11 -6.22 14.87
C PRO A 354 -14.83 -5.66 15.51
N GLY A 355 -14.98 -4.72 16.44
CA GLY A 355 -13.86 -4.08 17.13
C GLY A 355 -13.10 -3.02 16.32
N ARG A 356 -13.56 -2.68 15.10
CA ARG A 356 -12.99 -1.61 14.27
C ARG A 356 -13.98 -0.48 14.07
N TYR A 357 -13.49 0.76 14.11
CA TYR A 357 -14.30 1.96 14.00
C TYR A 357 -13.79 2.85 12.86
N ALA A 358 -14.71 3.40 12.08
CA ALA A 358 -14.39 4.37 11.04
C ALA A 358 -15.43 5.49 11.06
N MET A 359 -15.09 6.62 10.45
CA MET A 359 -16.07 7.70 10.26
C MET A 359 -17.13 7.31 9.25
N ARG A 360 -18.40 7.57 9.57
CA ARG A 360 -19.53 7.24 8.70
C ARG A 360 -19.46 8.01 7.38
N HIS A 361 -19.13 9.31 7.45
CA HIS A 361 -18.96 10.18 6.29
C HIS A 361 -17.61 10.90 6.31
N GLN A 362 -17.02 11.09 5.12
CA GLN A 362 -15.77 11.85 4.97
C GLN A 362 -15.88 13.29 5.51
N GLN A 363 -17.07 13.90 5.48
CA GLN A 363 -17.25 15.25 6.06
C GLN A 363 -17.09 15.25 7.59
N PHE A 364 -17.55 14.19 8.25
CA PHE A 364 -17.29 14.03 9.69
C PHE A 364 -15.81 13.79 9.94
N ALA A 365 -15.17 12.95 9.12
CA ALA A 365 -13.72 12.76 9.19
C ALA A 365 -12.97 14.09 9.07
N ARG A 366 -13.29 14.91 8.06
CA ARG A 366 -12.69 16.25 7.88
C ARG A 366 -12.96 17.15 9.08
N HIS A 367 -14.19 17.21 9.58
CA HIS A 367 -14.55 18.06 10.73
C HIS A 367 -13.79 17.68 12.00
N PHE A 368 -13.71 16.38 12.33
CA PHE A 368 -13.05 15.92 13.56
C PHE A 368 -11.53 15.83 13.43
N ALA A 369 -10.99 15.72 12.22
CA ALA A 369 -9.56 15.85 11.96
C ALA A 369 -9.08 17.31 11.95
N ALA A 370 -10.00 18.27 11.75
CA ALA A 370 -9.67 19.69 11.71
C ALA A 370 -9.09 20.17 13.05
N GLY A 371 -7.94 20.83 13.01
CA GLY A 371 -7.27 21.39 14.19
C GLY A 371 -5.85 20.88 14.41
N LEU A 372 -5.46 19.79 13.73
CA LEU A 372 -4.06 19.41 13.61
C LEU A 372 -3.44 20.02 12.35
N PRO A 373 -2.14 20.39 12.38
CA PRO A 373 -1.41 20.71 11.17
C PRO A 373 -1.50 19.57 10.15
N PRO A 374 -1.52 19.86 8.83
CA PRO A 374 -1.46 18.84 7.80
C PRO A 374 -0.31 17.85 8.04
N GLY A 375 -0.57 16.55 7.89
CA GLY A 375 0.40 15.47 8.09
C GLY A 375 0.73 15.12 9.56
N ARG A 376 0.37 15.95 10.54
CA ARG A 376 0.74 15.70 11.95
C ARG A 376 0.08 14.46 12.54
N GLY A 377 -1.19 14.21 12.22
CA GLY A 377 -1.84 13.01 12.73
C GLY A 377 -1.31 11.74 12.05
N ASP A 378 -1.02 11.79 10.76
CA ASP A 378 -0.33 10.71 10.04
C ASP A 378 1.06 10.41 10.64
N GLU A 379 1.83 11.43 11.01
CA GLU A 379 3.12 11.28 11.70
C GLU A 379 2.94 10.54 13.05
N ILE A 380 1.92 10.90 13.84
CA ILE A 380 1.59 10.20 15.08
C ILE A 380 1.26 8.72 14.79
N PHE A 381 0.48 8.45 13.74
CA PHE A 381 0.20 7.09 13.31
C PHE A 381 1.47 6.33 12.95
N VAL A 382 2.38 6.89 12.14
CA VAL A 382 3.63 6.23 11.76
C VAL A 382 4.42 5.81 13.00
N GLY A 383 4.63 6.72 13.96
CA GLY A 383 5.38 6.42 15.18
C GLY A 383 4.74 5.27 15.98
N VAL A 384 3.43 5.34 16.23
CA VAL A 384 2.72 4.30 16.99
C VAL A 384 2.70 2.96 16.26
N LEU A 385 2.48 2.96 14.95
CA LEU A 385 2.41 1.73 14.16
C LEU A 385 3.76 1.00 14.16
N VAL A 386 4.87 1.74 14.06
CA VAL A 386 6.24 1.20 14.14
C VAL A 386 6.54 0.68 15.55
N ASP A 387 6.23 1.46 16.60
CA ASP A 387 6.52 1.08 17.99
C ASP A 387 5.75 -0.16 18.44
N ARG A 388 4.57 -0.41 17.86
CA ARG A 388 3.77 -1.61 18.13
C ARG A 388 4.26 -2.86 17.40
N VAL A 389 5.19 -2.76 16.46
CA VAL A 389 5.76 -3.94 15.82
C VAL A 389 6.60 -4.71 16.85
N PRO A 390 6.29 -5.99 17.14
CA PRO A 390 7.01 -6.75 18.14
C PRO A 390 8.52 -6.80 17.85
N ARG A 391 9.37 -6.63 18.86
CA ARG A 391 10.83 -6.75 18.71
C ARG A 391 11.27 -8.16 19.14
N ALA A 392 11.97 -8.89 18.27
CA ALA A 392 12.39 -10.27 18.55
C ALA A 392 13.86 -10.32 18.98
N GLY A 393 14.14 -10.59 20.26
CA GLY A 393 15.48 -10.90 20.77
C GLY A 393 16.57 -9.81 20.62
N GLY A 394 16.21 -8.60 20.18
CA GLY A 394 17.10 -7.45 19.97
C GLY A 394 16.30 -6.14 19.79
N GLU A 395 16.98 -5.03 19.45
CA GLU A 395 16.36 -3.69 19.28
C GLU A 395 15.48 -3.55 18.03
N ARG A 396 15.57 -4.47 17.06
CA ARG A 396 14.95 -4.31 15.74
C ARG A 396 13.49 -4.81 15.67
N PRO A 397 12.60 -4.12 14.92
CA PRO A 397 11.22 -4.57 14.71
C PRO A 397 11.13 -5.87 13.92
N ASN A 398 10.28 -6.81 14.37
CA ASN A 398 9.94 -8.03 13.65
C ASN A 398 8.67 -7.83 12.82
N TRP A 399 8.86 -7.40 11.57
CA TRP A 399 7.79 -7.16 10.62
C TRP A 399 6.98 -8.41 10.26
N ALA A 400 7.52 -9.62 10.43
CA ALA A 400 6.76 -10.86 10.22
C ALA A 400 5.56 -10.97 11.17
N LYS A 401 5.63 -10.32 12.35
CA LYS A 401 4.57 -10.28 13.37
C LYS A 401 3.79 -8.96 13.41
N ALA A 402 3.99 -8.08 12.43
CA ALA A 402 3.26 -6.82 12.37
C ALA A 402 1.75 -7.06 12.26
N GLU A 403 0.97 -6.27 13.01
CA GLU A 403 -0.49 -6.36 13.01
C GLU A 403 -1.09 -5.94 11.66
N ALA A 404 -2.27 -6.47 11.35
CA ALA A 404 -2.92 -6.27 10.05
C ALA A 404 -3.16 -4.78 9.71
N TYR A 405 -3.49 -3.92 10.68
CA TYR A 405 -3.68 -2.49 10.42
C TYR A 405 -2.35 -1.81 10.07
N THR A 406 -1.26 -2.14 10.77
CA THR A 406 0.10 -1.64 10.46
C THR A 406 0.52 -2.03 9.05
N VAL A 407 0.36 -3.32 8.69
CA VAL A 407 0.72 -3.81 7.36
C VAL A 407 -0.07 -3.10 6.25
N LEU A 408 -1.35 -2.82 6.49
CA LEU A 408 -2.24 -2.21 5.50
C LEU A 408 -2.02 -0.71 5.33
N ASN A 409 -1.72 0.01 6.42
CA ASN A 409 -1.84 1.48 6.44
C ASN A 409 -0.53 2.23 6.72
N LEU A 410 0.58 1.55 7.07
CA LEU A 410 1.84 2.22 7.41
C LEU A 410 2.34 3.13 6.28
N LEU A 411 2.41 2.63 5.04
CA LEU A 411 2.91 3.43 3.92
C LEU A 411 1.96 4.58 3.55
N GLY A 412 0.65 4.39 3.72
CA GLY A 412 -0.34 5.46 3.51
C GLY A 412 -0.16 6.61 4.50
N HIS A 413 0.00 6.29 5.79
CA HIS A 413 0.30 7.30 6.82
C HIS A 413 1.69 7.92 6.59
N ALA A 414 2.70 7.13 6.23
CA ALA A 414 4.04 7.66 5.94
C ALA A 414 4.02 8.64 4.76
N HIS A 415 3.22 8.35 3.72
CA HIS A 415 3.00 9.28 2.62
C HIS A 415 2.28 10.56 3.06
N GLY A 416 1.17 10.45 3.81
CA GLY A 416 0.44 11.60 4.33
C GLY A 416 1.26 12.51 5.26
N ALA A 417 2.23 11.92 5.97
CA ALA A 417 3.17 12.63 6.83
C ALA A 417 4.40 13.20 6.10
N GLY A 418 4.64 12.85 4.82
CA GLY A 418 5.88 13.18 4.12
C GLY A 418 7.11 12.42 4.67
N LEU A 419 6.90 11.26 5.29
CA LEU A 419 7.91 10.42 5.94
C LEU A 419 8.19 9.12 5.18
N LEU A 420 7.69 8.97 3.95
CA LEU A 420 7.81 7.74 3.20
C LEU A 420 9.27 7.32 3.00
N GLY A 421 10.15 8.25 2.61
CA GLY A 421 11.59 7.98 2.48
C GLY A 421 12.23 7.51 3.77
N ALA A 422 11.93 8.18 4.90
CA ALA A 422 12.44 7.80 6.22
C ALA A 422 12.01 6.39 6.63
N VAL A 423 10.73 6.04 6.41
CA VAL A 423 10.23 4.68 6.72
C VAL A 423 10.92 3.62 5.86
N ILE A 424 11.21 3.91 4.58
CA ILE A 424 11.91 2.97 3.70
C ILE A 424 13.37 2.81 4.07
N ASP A 425 14.05 3.87 4.51
CA ASP A 425 15.44 3.82 4.95
C ASP A 425 15.58 3.10 6.31
N ASP A 426 14.71 3.46 7.27
CA ASP A 426 14.77 2.92 8.63
C ASP A 426 14.18 1.51 8.73
N TYR A 427 13.19 1.16 7.89
CA TYR A 427 12.42 -0.08 8.01
C TYR A 427 12.09 -0.77 6.66
N PRO A 428 13.05 -1.00 5.75
CA PRO A 428 12.78 -1.61 4.44
C PRO A 428 12.16 -3.02 4.52
N ALA A 429 12.37 -3.74 5.63
CA ALA A 429 11.77 -5.05 5.86
C ALA A 429 10.22 -5.03 5.91
N CYS A 430 9.59 -3.87 6.15
CA CYS A 430 8.13 -3.74 6.09
C CYS A 430 7.57 -4.06 4.69
N LEU A 431 8.35 -3.83 3.62
CA LEU A 431 7.98 -4.08 2.22
C LEU A 431 7.62 -5.56 1.94
N ALA A 432 8.15 -6.49 2.74
CA ALA A 432 7.83 -7.91 2.61
C ALA A 432 6.42 -8.26 3.12
N ARG A 433 5.71 -7.35 3.79
CA ARG A 433 4.34 -7.56 4.30
C ARG A 433 3.26 -6.81 3.54
N VAL A 434 3.57 -5.61 3.04
CA VAL A 434 2.59 -4.71 2.42
C VAL A 434 1.93 -5.35 1.20
N ASP A 435 0.72 -4.90 0.87
CA ASP A 435 0.16 -5.22 -0.45
C ASP A 435 1.02 -4.59 -1.55
N ARG A 436 1.33 -5.36 -2.60
CA ARG A 436 2.31 -4.94 -3.61
C ARG A 436 1.78 -3.80 -4.48
N LEU A 437 0.52 -3.86 -4.87
CA LEU A 437 -0.08 -2.94 -5.84
C LEU A 437 -0.28 -1.59 -5.17
N SER A 438 -0.98 -1.59 -4.05
CA SER A 438 -1.16 -0.40 -3.22
C SER A 438 0.18 0.27 -2.85
N ALA A 439 1.16 -0.51 -2.38
CA ALA A 439 2.46 0.03 -1.99
C ALA A 439 3.23 0.62 -3.18
N THR A 440 3.18 -0.02 -4.35
CA THR A 440 3.88 0.47 -5.55
C THR A 440 3.34 1.82 -5.98
N THR A 441 2.02 2.03 -5.97
CA THR A 441 1.40 3.32 -6.29
C THR A 441 1.87 4.42 -5.34
N VAL A 442 1.77 4.18 -4.03
CA VAL A 442 2.18 5.15 -3.01
C VAL A 442 3.68 5.49 -3.14
N LEU A 443 4.54 4.49 -3.33
CA LEU A 443 5.98 4.68 -3.48
C LEU A 443 6.37 5.35 -4.81
N SER A 444 5.62 5.12 -5.88
CA SER A 444 5.89 5.74 -7.18
C SER A 444 5.49 7.21 -7.24
N SER A 445 4.55 7.63 -6.38
CA SER A 445 4.15 9.05 -6.25
C SER A 445 5.21 9.92 -5.55
N ALA A 446 6.17 9.28 -4.86
CA ALA A 446 7.19 9.96 -4.07
C ALA A 446 8.38 10.44 -4.93
N VAL A 447 8.95 11.60 -4.54
CA VAL A 447 10.07 12.25 -5.26
C VAL A 447 11.43 11.72 -4.77
N GLU A 448 11.45 10.98 -3.67
CA GLU A 448 12.62 10.43 -3.02
C GLU A 448 13.21 9.24 -3.82
N PRO A 449 14.53 9.21 -4.09
CA PRO A 449 15.17 8.12 -4.84
C PRO A 449 14.96 6.73 -4.23
N GLN A 450 15.00 6.61 -2.90
CA GLN A 450 14.79 5.37 -2.18
C GLN A 450 13.36 4.82 -2.34
N CYS A 451 12.35 5.70 -2.44
CA CYS A 451 10.97 5.28 -2.68
C CYS A 451 10.81 4.73 -4.09
N ARG A 452 11.42 5.37 -5.09
CA ARG A 452 11.45 4.86 -6.48
C ARG A 452 12.18 3.53 -6.59
N ALA A 453 13.29 3.36 -5.89
CA ALA A 453 14.01 2.09 -5.81
C ALA A 453 13.13 0.99 -5.21
N ALA A 454 12.46 1.26 -4.08
CA ALA A 454 11.53 0.33 -3.45
C ALA A 454 10.35 -0.04 -4.37
N ALA A 455 9.77 0.94 -5.09
CA ALA A 455 8.72 0.70 -6.07
C ALA A 455 9.21 -0.18 -7.23
N ASP A 456 10.42 0.05 -7.76
CA ASP A 456 10.99 -0.76 -8.83
C ASP A 456 11.22 -2.21 -8.39
N VAL A 457 11.76 -2.39 -7.19
CA VAL A 457 11.99 -3.72 -6.59
C VAL A 457 10.67 -4.46 -6.35
N LEU A 458 9.63 -3.78 -5.84
CA LEU A 458 8.30 -4.36 -5.67
C LEU A 458 7.69 -4.80 -7.01
N ARG A 459 7.81 -3.97 -8.06
CA ARG A 459 7.35 -4.30 -9.41
C ARG A 459 8.09 -5.52 -9.97
N ARG A 460 9.41 -5.60 -9.82
CA ARG A 460 10.20 -6.74 -10.30
C ARG A 460 9.88 -8.03 -9.54
N ALA A 461 9.64 -7.93 -8.24
CA ALA A 461 9.23 -9.05 -7.39
C ALA A 461 7.74 -9.44 -7.56
N ALA A 462 7.00 -8.83 -8.50
CA ALA A 462 5.57 -9.12 -8.69
C ALA A 462 5.30 -10.57 -9.10
N TYR A 463 6.13 -11.14 -9.96
CA TYR A 463 6.01 -12.54 -10.43
C TYR A 463 6.28 -13.59 -9.34
N GLU A 464 6.69 -13.13 -8.17
CA GLU A 464 7.22 -13.96 -7.11
C GLU A 464 6.22 -14.27 -6.00
N SER A 465 4.93 -14.40 -6.31
CA SER A 465 3.84 -14.60 -5.34
C SER A 465 4.16 -15.67 -4.30
N SER A 466 4.21 -15.28 -3.02
CA SER A 466 4.33 -16.17 -1.87
C SER A 466 3.73 -15.44 -0.67
N ASP A 467 2.93 -16.14 0.14
CA ASP A 467 2.40 -15.57 1.39
C ASP A 467 3.41 -15.60 2.55
N ASP A 468 4.52 -16.31 2.36
CA ASP A 468 5.59 -16.42 3.35
C ASP A 468 6.45 -15.15 3.38
N TYR A 469 6.56 -14.54 4.57
CA TYR A 469 7.33 -13.32 4.79
C TYR A 469 8.80 -13.49 4.41
N GLY A 470 9.43 -14.60 4.80
CA GLY A 470 10.84 -14.84 4.55
C GLY A 470 11.16 -14.91 3.06
N ARG A 471 10.35 -15.66 2.30
CA ARG A 471 10.45 -15.76 0.85
C ARG A 471 10.23 -14.42 0.15
N ARG A 472 9.25 -13.62 0.60
CA ARG A 472 9.02 -12.28 0.06
C ARG A 472 10.20 -11.36 0.31
N ALA A 473 10.74 -11.34 1.53
CA ALA A 473 11.90 -10.54 1.87
C ALA A 473 13.14 -10.95 1.06
N ALA A 474 13.35 -12.25 0.85
CA ALA A 474 14.45 -12.75 0.04
C ALA A 474 14.33 -12.34 -1.44
N ALA A 475 13.12 -12.42 -2.01
CA ALA A 475 12.84 -11.95 -3.36
C ALA A 475 13.12 -10.45 -3.51
N LEU A 476 12.63 -9.62 -2.58
CA LEU A 476 12.90 -8.18 -2.59
C LEU A 476 14.39 -7.88 -2.49
N GLN A 477 15.12 -8.58 -1.62
CA GLN A 477 16.56 -8.41 -1.45
C GLN A 477 17.32 -8.75 -2.74
N ALA A 478 16.95 -9.84 -3.42
CA ALA A 478 17.58 -10.23 -4.68
C ALA A 478 17.27 -9.26 -5.83
N HIS A 479 16.02 -8.82 -5.96
CA HIS A 479 15.63 -7.84 -6.99
C HIS A 479 16.27 -6.47 -6.75
N ALA A 480 16.44 -6.06 -5.49
CA ALA A 480 17.20 -4.86 -5.14
C ALA A 480 18.66 -4.98 -5.60
N ALA A 481 19.31 -6.11 -5.31
CA ALA A 481 20.69 -6.34 -5.70
C ALA A 481 20.86 -6.44 -7.24
N LEU A 482 19.90 -7.06 -7.93
CA LEU A 482 19.86 -7.13 -9.41
C LEU A 482 19.67 -5.77 -10.08
N ALA A 483 18.86 -4.89 -9.47
CA ALA A 483 18.61 -3.55 -9.99
C ALA A 483 19.72 -2.54 -9.63
N GLY A 484 20.78 -2.97 -8.93
CA GLY A 484 21.87 -2.09 -8.47
C GLY A 484 21.48 -1.19 -7.29
N HIS A 485 20.43 -1.53 -6.55
CA HIS A 485 20.02 -0.83 -5.33
C HIS A 485 20.71 -1.43 -4.11
N ASP A 486 22.05 -1.31 -4.06
CA ASP A 486 22.90 -1.99 -3.09
C ASP A 486 22.58 -1.65 -1.63
N GLU A 487 22.28 -0.38 -1.33
CA GLU A 487 21.90 0.07 0.02
C GLU A 487 20.59 -0.57 0.49
N LEU A 488 19.58 -0.64 -0.40
CA LEU A 488 18.30 -1.29 -0.09
C LEU A 488 18.49 -2.81 0.08
N ALA A 489 19.30 -3.44 -0.78
CA ALA A 489 19.61 -4.86 -0.68
C ALA A 489 20.32 -5.20 0.63
N LYS A 490 21.27 -4.37 1.05
CA LYS A 490 21.99 -4.51 2.32
C LYS A 490 21.06 -4.30 3.51
N ALA A 491 20.24 -3.25 3.50
CA ALA A 491 19.32 -2.97 4.59
C ALA A 491 18.25 -4.07 4.76
N LEU A 492 17.74 -4.64 3.66
CA LEU A 492 16.86 -5.82 3.70
C LEU A 492 17.55 -7.04 4.28
N LEU A 493 18.81 -7.30 3.90
CA LEU A 493 19.61 -8.39 4.46
C LEU A 493 19.82 -8.21 5.96
N ASP A 494 20.16 -7.00 6.40
CA ASP A 494 20.43 -6.69 7.79
C ASP A 494 19.17 -6.80 8.68
N GLN A 495 18.00 -6.39 8.18
CA GLN A 495 16.76 -6.39 8.97
C GLN A 495 15.96 -7.68 8.88
N ALA A 496 15.88 -8.29 7.69
CA ALA A 496 15.11 -9.52 7.50
C ALA A 496 15.97 -10.79 7.63
N GLY A 497 17.30 -10.67 7.73
CA GLY A 497 18.27 -11.77 7.72
C GLY A 497 17.88 -13.03 8.51
N PRO A 498 17.45 -12.92 9.78
CA PRO A 498 17.03 -14.08 10.58
C PRO A 498 15.82 -14.85 10.02
N HIS A 499 15.05 -14.22 9.14
CA HIS A 499 13.86 -14.76 8.51
C HIS A 499 14.07 -15.14 7.04
N LEU A 500 15.23 -14.82 6.45
CA LEU A 500 15.50 -15.11 5.04
C LEU A 500 15.78 -16.60 4.86
N PRO A 501 14.98 -17.32 4.05
CA PRO A 501 15.28 -18.70 3.70
C PRO A 501 16.44 -18.82 2.72
N TRP A 502 16.88 -17.71 2.10
CA TRP A 502 18.03 -17.57 1.21
C TRP A 502 18.32 -16.07 0.99
N SER A 503 19.53 -15.72 0.55
CA SER A 503 19.91 -14.32 0.24
C SER A 503 20.93 -14.29 -0.90
N VAL A 504 20.93 -13.22 -1.70
CA VAL A 504 21.78 -13.03 -2.88
C VAL A 504 22.89 -12.01 -2.61
N ARG A 505 24.13 -12.33 -2.98
CA ARG A 505 25.28 -11.40 -2.97
C ARG A 505 26.01 -11.45 -4.32
N TRP A 506 25.84 -10.42 -5.16
CA TRP A 506 26.54 -10.31 -6.44
C TRP A 506 27.98 -9.83 -6.24
N SER A 507 28.96 -10.43 -6.92
CA SER A 507 30.38 -10.05 -6.80
C SER A 507 30.87 -9.13 -7.93
N ALA A 508 30.09 -8.93 -8.99
CA ALA A 508 30.38 -8.00 -10.08
C ALA A 508 29.05 -7.49 -10.63
N GLY A 509 28.98 -6.17 -10.88
CA GLY A 509 27.76 -5.46 -11.28
C GLY A 509 27.00 -6.21 -12.37
N ALA A 510 25.72 -6.47 -12.12
CA ALA A 510 24.87 -7.26 -12.98
C ALA A 510 24.40 -6.42 -14.18
N PRO A 511 24.79 -6.74 -15.44
CA PRO A 511 24.12 -6.24 -16.61
C PRO A 511 23.14 -7.32 -17.08
N ASP A 512 21.85 -6.99 -17.09
CA ASP A 512 20.80 -7.74 -17.81
C ASP A 512 20.62 -9.23 -17.46
N THR A 513 20.95 -9.67 -16.24
CA THR A 513 20.64 -11.05 -15.80
C THR A 513 19.15 -11.22 -15.48
N SER A 514 18.50 -12.07 -16.28
CA SER A 514 17.07 -12.37 -16.33
C SER A 514 16.43 -12.82 -14.99
N PRO A 515 15.12 -12.57 -14.76
CA PRO A 515 14.30 -13.11 -13.66
C PRO A 515 14.41 -14.63 -13.43
N ILE A 516 14.88 -15.37 -14.44
CA ILE A 516 15.07 -16.83 -14.42
C ILE A 516 16.09 -17.29 -13.36
N ALA A 517 17.13 -16.49 -13.09
CA ALA A 517 18.08 -16.78 -12.01
C ALA A 517 17.41 -16.77 -10.62
N VAL A 518 16.39 -15.93 -10.42
CA VAL A 518 15.60 -15.90 -9.18
C VAL A 518 14.59 -17.06 -9.13
N GLY A 519 14.08 -17.49 -10.29
CA GLY A 519 13.27 -18.70 -10.43
C GLY A 519 13.98 -19.99 -9.95
N VAL A 520 15.27 -20.14 -10.25
CA VAL A 520 16.09 -21.26 -9.76
C VAL A 520 16.43 -21.09 -8.28
N ALA A 521 16.66 -19.85 -7.82
CA ALA A 521 16.91 -19.52 -6.42
C ALA A 521 15.78 -19.99 -5.49
N ARG A 522 14.52 -19.90 -5.93
CA ARG A 522 13.32 -20.35 -5.18
C ARG A 522 13.34 -21.81 -4.75
N ARG A 523 14.07 -22.66 -5.46
CA ARG A 523 14.17 -24.10 -5.15
C ARG A 523 15.30 -24.41 -4.15
N CYS A 524 16.12 -23.43 -3.80
CA CYS A 524 17.37 -23.60 -3.06
C CYS A 524 17.33 -22.81 -1.73
N GLN A 525 17.77 -23.42 -0.62
CA GLN A 525 17.74 -22.82 0.73
C GLN A 525 18.93 -21.88 1.04
N ALA A 526 19.76 -21.56 0.05
CA ALA A 526 20.78 -20.50 0.10
C ALA A 526 21.28 -20.30 -1.35
N VAL A 527 21.54 -19.06 -1.75
CA VAL A 527 21.84 -18.74 -3.15
C VAL A 527 22.84 -17.60 -3.23
N ILE A 528 24.13 -17.89 -3.39
CA ILE A 528 25.11 -16.85 -3.72
C ILE A 528 25.36 -16.92 -5.22
N PRO A 529 24.61 -16.18 -6.05
CA PRO A 529 24.83 -16.20 -7.48
C PRO A 529 26.13 -15.46 -7.76
N VAL A 530 27.13 -16.20 -8.23
CA VAL A 530 28.34 -15.56 -8.72
C VAL A 530 28.35 -15.61 -10.24
N ALA A 531 28.28 -14.43 -10.85
CA ALA A 531 28.36 -14.27 -12.30
C ALA A 531 29.80 -14.58 -12.76
N ALA A 532 29.94 -15.60 -13.60
CA ALA A 532 31.18 -15.88 -14.33
C ALA A 532 31.01 -15.39 -15.77
N GLY A 533 31.58 -14.25 -16.14
CA GLY A 533 31.44 -13.69 -17.49
C GLY A 533 32.69 -13.01 -18.04
N ALA A 534 32.99 -13.30 -19.31
CA ALA A 534 33.61 -12.40 -20.26
C ALA A 534 32.57 -12.11 -21.36
N ALA A 535 32.66 -10.97 -22.06
CA ALA A 535 31.62 -10.33 -22.88
C ALA A 535 31.01 -11.14 -24.08
N ALA A 536 31.34 -12.42 -24.27
CA ALA A 536 31.00 -13.20 -25.48
C ALA A 536 30.22 -14.50 -25.24
N GLU A 537 29.94 -14.92 -24.01
CA GLU A 537 29.19 -16.16 -23.70
C GLU A 537 28.08 -15.91 -22.65
N PRO A 538 27.01 -16.74 -22.59
CA PRO A 538 25.93 -16.54 -21.65
C PRO A 538 26.42 -16.60 -20.20
N PRO A 539 26.04 -15.62 -19.35
CA PRO A 539 26.48 -15.59 -17.96
C PRO A 539 26.08 -16.88 -17.25
N SER A 540 26.97 -17.43 -16.41
CA SER A 540 26.69 -18.61 -15.59
C SER A 540 26.47 -18.21 -14.13
N VAL A 541 25.55 -18.90 -13.43
CA VAL A 541 25.18 -18.65 -12.03
C VAL A 541 25.44 -19.91 -11.21
N ILE A 542 25.99 -19.74 -10.01
CA ILE A 542 26.17 -20.84 -9.04
C ILE A 542 25.16 -20.71 -7.91
N PHE A 543 24.51 -21.80 -7.53
CA PHE A 543 23.62 -21.89 -6.37
C PHE A 543 24.30 -22.70 -5.28
N ALA A 544 24.19 -22.28 -4.01
CA ALA A 544 24.83 -22.93 -2.88
C ALA A 544 23.81 -23.35 -1.82
N HIS A 545 23.41 -24.61 -1.84
CA HIS A 545 22.36 -25.20 -1.03
C HIS A 545 22.75 -25.37 0.45
N ALA A 546 21.78 -25.27 1.36
CA ALA A 546 21.97 -25.41 2.82
C ALA A 546 22.66 -26.73 3.26
N GLY A 547 22.55 -27.79 2.44
CA GLY A 547 23.24 -29.05 2.66
C GLY A 547 24.72 -29.06 2.25
N GLY A 548 25.30 -27.92 1.89
CA GLY A 548 26.68 -27.86 1.42
C GLY A 548 26.86 -28.34 0.00
N ARG A 549 25.82 -28.28 -0.83
CA ARG A 549 25.89 -28.59 -2.26
C ARG A 549 25.95 -27.32 -3.08
N CYS A 550 26.66 -27.30 -4.20
CA CYS A 550 26.59 -26.21 -5.17
C CYS A 550 26.30 -26.72 -6.57
N SER A 551 25.41 -26.05 -7.29
CA SER A 551 25.04 -26.35 -8.68
C SER A 551 25.41 -25.18 -9.59
N LEU A 552 25.82 -25.47 -10.82
CA LEU A 552 26.12 -24.47 -11.84
C LEU A 552 25.00 -24.45 -12.86
N HIS A 553 24.48 -23.28 -13.18
CA HIS A 553 23.39 -23.09 -14.14
C HIS A 553 23.70 -21.99 -15.14
N GLU A 554 23.08 -22.07 -16.31
CA GLU A 554 23.06 -20.98 -17.28
C GLU A 554 22.09 -19.89 -16.81
N ALA A 555 22.53 -18.62 -16.75
CA ALA A 555 21.72 -17.52 -16.23
C ALA A 555 20.45 -17.25 -17.07
N ALA A 556 20.55 -17.47 -18.39
CA ALA A 556 19.47 -17.16 -19.32
C ALA A 556 18.35 -18.22 -19.28
N SER A 557 18.70 -19.50 -19.25
CA SER A 557 17.72 -20.61 -19.32
C SER A 557 17.42 -21.24 -17.95
N GLY A 558 18.27 -21.03 -16.95
CA GLY A 558 18.22 -21.74 -15.67
C GLY A 558 18.62 -23.22 -15.78
N HIS A 559 19.05 -23.68 -16.96
CA HIS A 559 19.44 -25.07 -17.18
C HIS A 559 20.69 -25.40 -16.37
N GLU A 560 20.69 -26.56 -15.71
CA GLU A 560 21.84 -27.05 -14.96
C GLU A 560 22.97 -27.39 -15.94
N LEU A 561 24.10 -26.70 -15.82
CA LEU A 561 25.28 -26.87 -16.65
C LEU A 561 26.26 -27.89 -16.08
N ALA A 562 26.23 -28.16 -14.78
CA ALA A 562 27.10 -29.13 -14.12
C ALA A 562 26.42 -29.76 -12.90
N PRO A 563 26.67 -31.05 -12.61
CA PRO A 563 26.12 -31.74 -11.45
C PRO A 563 26.57 -31.11 -10.12
N ASP A 564 25.69 -31.21 -9.11
CA ASP A 564 25.94 -30.76 -7.73
C ASP A 564 27.34 -31.17 -7.22
N ILE A 565 28.13 -30.20 -6.77
CA ILE A 565 29.35 -30.43 -5.98
C ILE A 565 29.06 -30.33 -4.50
N THR A 566 29.60 -31.25 -3.69
CA THR A 566 29.48 -31.15 -2.22
C THR A 566 30.70 -30.41 -1.66
N ILE A 567 30.50 -29.17 -1.25
CA ILE A 567 31.50 -28.33 -0.56
C ILE A 567 31.54 -28.61 0.95
N GLY A 568 30.59 -29.36 1.50
CA GLY A 568 30.51 -29.70 2.93
C GLY A 568 29.56 -28.77 3.70
N PRO A 569 29.17 -29.12 4.94
CA PRO A 569 28.08 -28.45 5.65
C PRO A 569 28.34 -26.96 5.81
N ILE A 570 27.37 -26.14 5.39
CA ILE A 570 27.36 -24.71 5.61
C ILE A 570 27.00 -24.51 7.09
N ALA A 571 27.95 -24.04 7.89
CA ALA A 571 27.72 -23.70 9.29
C ALA A 571 26.72 -22.53 9.43
N ALA A 572 26.34 -22.17 10.67
CA ALA A 572 25.40 -21.06 10.94
C ALA A 572 25.83 -19.72 10.30
N THR A 573 27.13 -19.52 10.09
CA THR A 573 27.67 -18.39 9.33
C THR A 573 27.99 -18.84 7.89
N PRO A 574 27.40 -18.20 6.87
CA PRO A 574 27.56 -18.64 5.48
C PRO A 574 29.01 -18.43 4.98
N PRO A 575 29.56 -19.37 4.19
CA PRO A 575 30.88 -19.19 3.59
C PRO A 575 30.87 -18.04 2.56
N VAL A 576 32.03 -17.40 2.38
CA VAL A 576 32.25 -16.43 1.31
C VAL A 576 32.47 -17.19 0.00
N LEU A 577 31.59 -16.98 -0.98
CA LEU A 577 31.68 -17.60 -2.30
C LEU A 577 32.10 -16.58 -3.36
N ARG A 578 33.02 -17.01 -4.25
CA ARG A 578 33.42 -16.27 -5.45
C ARG A 578 33.57 -17.23 -6.61
N ALA A 579 33.16 -16.83 -7.80
CA ALA A 579 33.33 -17.62 -9.00
C ALA A 579 33.78 -16.74 -10.16
N TRP A 580 34.45 -17.37 -11.10
CA TRP A 580 34.92 -16.69 -12.30
C TRP A 580 35.14 -17.69 -13.42
N ARG A 581 35.18 -17.19 -14.65
CA ARG A 581 35.57 -17.98 -15.80
C ARG A 581 37.03 -17.72 -16.12
N THR A 582 37.80 -18.78 -16.35
CA THR A 582 39.18 -18.68 -16.82
C THR A 582 39.22 -18.25 -18.29
N PRO A 583 40.35 -17.73 -18.80
CA PRO A 583 40.52 -17.48 -20.24
C PRO A 583 40.31 -18.72 -21.11
N THR A 584 40.47 -19.92 -20.53
CA THR A 584 40.23 -21.21 -21.18
C THR A 584 38.75 -21.65 -21.15
N GLY A 585 37.85 -20.83 -20.61
CA GLY A 585 36.41 -21.10 -20.57
C GLY A 585 35.92 -21.92 -19.37
N LEU A 586 36.81 -22.35 -18.46
CA LEU A 586 36.45 -23.14 -17.28
C LEU A 586 35.88 -22.25 -16.17
N VAL A 587 34.85 -22.72 -15.47
CA VAL A 587 34.33 -22.02 -14.29
C VAL A 587 35.05 -22.50 -13.04
N ARG A 588 35.55 -21.55 -12.23
CA ARG A 588 36.15 -21.82 -10.93
C ARG A 588 35.25 -21.27 -9.83
N LEU A 589 35.11 -21.99 -8.73
CA LEU A 589 34.42 -21.55 -7.51
C LEU A 589 35.43 -21.55 -6.37
N ALA A 590 35.64 -20.42 -5.72
CA ALA A 590 36.33 -20.31 -4.44
C ALA A 590 35.29 -20.26 -3.31
N VAL A 591 35.50 -21.09 -2.29
CA VAL A 591 34.72 -21.10 -1.04
C VAL A 591 35.69 -20.78 0.09
N GLY A 592 35.36 -19.76 0.88
CA GLY A 592 36.04 -19.45 2.13
C GLY A 592 35.10 -19.66 3.31
N TRP A 593 35.50 -20.46 4.30
CA TRP A 593 34.70 -20.73 5.50
C TRP A 593 35.04 -19.74 6.63
N PRO A 594 34.12 -19.54 7.58
CA PRO A 594 34.34 -18.68 8.75
C PRO A 594 35.54 -19.09 9.61
N ASP A 595 35.99 -20.34 9.54
CA ASP A 595 37.19 -20.82 10.26
C ASP A 595 38.51 -20.51 9.53
N GLY A 596 38.46 -19.78 8.42
CA GLY A 596 39.63 -19.37 7.65
C GLY A 596 40.13 -20.43 6.65
N ARG A 597 39.42 -21.56 6.50
CA ARG A 597 39.67 -22.48 5.39
C ARG A 597 39.24 -21.83 4.07
N ILE A 598 39.99 -22.06 3.01
CA ILE A 598 39.64 -21.66 1.66
C ILE A 598 39.92 -22.82 0.72
N ALA A 599 39.02 -23.09 -0.20
CA ALA A 599 39.23 -24.04 -1.29
C ALA A 599 38.75 -23.46 -2.62
N VAL A 600 39.35 -23.91 -3.72
CA VAL A 600 38.92 -23.57 -5.08
C VAL A 600 38.64 -24.86 -5.83
N TRP A 601 37.46 -24.93 -6.43
CA TRP A 601 37.00 -26.03 -7.27
C TRP A 601 37.05 -25.62 -8.74
N ALA A 602 37.44 -26.56 -9.59
CA ALA A 602 37.19 -26.46 -11.02
C ALA A 602 35.84 -27.12 -11.34
N LEU A 603 34.89 -26.34 -11.83
CA LEU A 603 33.59 -26.82 -12.31
C LEU A 603 33.71 -27.12 -13.80
N THR A 604 33.77 -28.40 -14.15
CA THR A 604 33.65 -28.82 -15.56
C THR A 604 32.20 -29.20 -15.81
N GLY A 605 31.57 -28.70 -16.88
CA GLY A 605 30.14 -28.93 -17.17
C GLY A 605 29.72 -30.39 -17.42
N ARG A 606 30.57 -31.38 -17.08
CA ARG A 606 30.34 -32.81 -17.32
C ARG A 606 30.73 -33.72 -16.15
N SER A 607 31.34 -33.21 -15.06
CA SER A 607 31.70 -34.01 -13.88
C SER A 607 31.61 -33.21 -12.59
N ALA A 608 31.46 -33.89 -11.45
CA ALA A 608 31.62 -33.28 -10.14
C ALA A 608 32.98 -32.55 -10.08
N GLY A 609 32.96 -31.27 -9.72
CA GLY A 609 34.16 -30.45 -9.69
C GLY A 609 35.19 -30.98 -8.69
N SER A 610 36.47 -30.87 -9.05
CA SER A 610 37.59 -31.26 -8.18
C SER A 610 38.16 -30.04 -7.46
N VAL A 611 38.60 -30.22 -6.22
CA VAL A 611 39.40 -29.22 -5.51
C VAL A 611 40.74 -29.12 -6.21
N ILE A 612 41.03 -27.95 -6.78
CA ILE A 612 42.31 -27.67 -7.47
C ILE A 612 43.30 -26.94 -6.56
N TRP A 613 42.81 -26.39 -5.45
CA TRP A 613 43.59 -25.59 -4.51
C TRP A 613 42.87 -25.50 -3.15
N HIS A 614 43.62 -25.54 -2.05
CA HIS A 614 43.09 -25.25 -0.71
C HIS A 614 44.16 -24.68 0.22
N CYS A 615 43.73 -23.90 1.22
CA CYS A 615 44.57 -23.28 2.24
C CYS A 615 43.78 -23.10 3.55
N SER A 616 44.47 -22.88 4.67
CA SER A 616 43.88 -22.48 5.95
C SER A 616 44.65 -21.30 6.52
N ILE A 617 43.96 -20.21 6.82
CA ILE A 617 44.55 -18.97 7.35
C ILE A 617 44.41 -18.89 8.89
N GLY A 618 43.55 -19.73 9.49
CA GLY A 618 43.42 -19.86 10.94
C GLY A 618 42.78 -18.67 11.66
N ALA A 619 42.05 -17.81 10.93
CA ALA A 619 41.33 -16.66 11.47
C ALA A 619 40.00 -16.47 10.73
N GLU A 620 39.08 -15.70 11.33
CA GLU A 620 37.77 -15.46 10.73
C GLU A 620 37.88 -14.68 9.43
N LEU A 621 37.37 -15.27 8.35
CA LEU A 621 37.43 -14.74 7.00
C LEU A 621 36.37 -13.65 6.81
N SER A 622 36.80 -12.47 6.34
CA SER A 622 35.95 -11.30 6.13
C SER A 622 35.72 -11.01 4.64
N ASP A 623 36.71 -11.24 3.79
CA ASP A 623 36.58 -11.09 2.33
C ASP A 623 37.51 -12.07 1.59
N LEU A 624 37.12 -12.40 0.35
CA LEU A 624 37.82 -13.31 -0.55
C LEU A 624 37.66 -12.80 -1.98
N VAL A 625 38.75 -12.62 -2.71
CA VAL A 625 38.73 -12.02 -4.05
C VAL A 625 39.75 -12.70 -4.98
N ARG A 626 39.35 -12.92 -6.23
CA ARG A 626 40.27 -13.30 -7.32
C ARG A 626 40.95 -12.05 -7.86
N ILE A 627 42.28 -12.06 -7.90
CA ILE A 627 43.06 -11.04 -8.61
C ILE A 627 43.58 -11.66 -9.91
N PRO A 628 43.23 -11.11 -11.08
CA PRO A 628 43.77 -11.57 -12.35
C PRO A 628 45.28 -11.26 -12.41
N GLY A 629 46.10 -12.28 -12.61
CA GLY A 629 47.54 -12.11 -12.79
C GLY A 629 47.98 -12.21 -14.25
N PRO A 630 49.21 -11.76 -14.54
CA PRO A 630 49.80 -11.85 -15.88
C PRO A 630 49.89 -13.31 -16.35
N GLN A 631 49.74 -13.51 -17.67
CA GLN A 631 49.83 -14.83 -18.33
C GLN A 631 48.84 -15.89 -17.84
N GLY A 632 47.70 -15.48 -17.25
CA GLY A 632 46.63 -16.39 -16.85
C GLY A 632 46.84 -17.08 -15.49
N THR A 633 47.83 -16.65 -14.70
CA THR A 633 47.97 -17.10 -13.31
C THR A 633 47.04 -16.28 -12.43
N ASP A 634 45.95 -16.88 -11.95
CA ASP A 634 45.07 -16.22 -10.99
C ASP A 634 45.73 -16.18 -9.59
N LEU A 635 45.51 -15.10 -8.86
CA LEU A 635 45.83 -15.03 -7.42
C LEU A 635 44.52 -15.00 -6.62
N ILE A 636 44.57 -15.53 -5.41
CA ILE A 636 43.49 -15.45 -4.43
C ILE A 636 43.96 -14.58 -3.28
N ALA A 637 43.26 -13.47 -3.06
CA ALA A 637 43.46 -12.61 -1.90
C ALA A 637 42.35 -12.85 -0.87
N ALA A 638 42.74 -12.91 0.40
CA ALA A 638 41.84 -13.11 1.52
C ALA A 638 42.14 -12.11 2.64
N LEU A 639 41.09 -11.59 3.26
CA LEU A 639 41.18 -10.81 4.50
C LEU A 639 40.66 -11.68 5.65
N ALA A 640 41.51 -11.97 6.62
CA ALA A 640 41.15 -12.74 7.80
C ALA A 640 41.81 -12.20 9.07
N GLY A 641 41.03 -11.94 10.12
CA GLY A 641 41.55 -11.50 11.43
C GLY A 641 42.49 -10.27 11.39
N GLY A 642 42.27 -9.33 10.46
CA GLY A 642 43.13 -8.15 10.28
C GLY A 642 44.45 -8.43 9.55
N ALA A 643 44.53 -9.54 8.82
CA ALA A 643 45.63 -9.86 7.92
C ALA A 643 45.13 -10.00 6.48
N LEU A 644 45.90 -9.45 5.55
CA LEU A 644 45.77 -9.68 4.11
C LEU A 644 46.73 -10.80 3.73
N THR A 645 46.22 -11.88 3.15
CA THR A 645 47.04 -12.91 2.51
C THR A 645 46.73 -12.97 1.01
N VAL A 646 47.77 -13.15 0.19
CA VAL A 646 47.62 -13.35 -1.26
C VAL A 646 48.38 -14.60 -1.66
N HIS A 647 47.67 -15.55 -2.27
CA HIS A 647 48.21 -16.84 -2.69
C HIS A 647 48.14 -17.01 -4.20
N PRO A 648 49.12 -17.69 -4.82
CA PRO A 648 49.04 -18.06 -6.22
C PRO A 648 48.12 -19.26 -6.38
N LEU A 649 47.23 -19.19 -7.37
CA LEU A 649 46.38 -20.32 -7.74
C LEU A 649 47.12 -21.25 -8.71
N ARG A 650 47.96 -22.14 -8.18
CA ARG A 650 48.62 -23.20 -8.97
C ARG A 650 47.86 -24.53 -8.82
N PRO A 651 47.57 -25.26 -9.91
CA PRO A 651 46.96 -26.58 -9.83
C PRO A 651 47.93 -27.58 -9.17
N SER A 652 47.49 -28.17 -8.06
CA SER A 652 48.08 -29.34 -7.37
C SER A 652 49.61 -29.34 -7.16
N GLU A 653 50.04 -28.86 -6.00
CA GLU A 653 51.07 -29.55 -5.22
C GLU A 653 50.48 -29.79 -3.82
N SER A 654 50.72 -30.97 -3.26
CA SER A 654 50.11 -31.51 -2.02
C SER A 654 50.39 -30.70 -0.73
N ALA A 655 50.90 -29.47 -0.84
CA ALA A 655 51.26 -28.60 0.26
C ALA A 655 50.48 -27.26 0.17
N ALA A 656 50.04 -26.74 1.31
CA ALA A 656 49.41 -25.43 1.37
C ALA A 656 50.36 -24.37 0.77
N PRO A 657 49.97 -23.65 -0.29
CA PRO A 657 50.88 -22.76 -0.99
C PRO A 657 51.24 -21.58 -0.10
N THR A 658 52.54 -21.35 0.05
CA THR A 658 53.08 -20.19 0.78
C THR A 658 52.49 -18.90 0.21
N PRO A 659 51.95 -18.00 1.07
CA PRO A 659 51.44 -16.72 0.59
C PRO A 659 52.57 -15.93 -0.09
N LEU A 660 52.26 -15.32 -1.24
CA LEU A 660 53.12 -14.32 -1.88
C LEU A 660 53.18 -13.06 -1.02
N LEU A 661 52.04 -12.68 -0.43
CA LEU A 661 51.91 -11.55 0.48
C LEU A 661 51.22 -12.01 1.75
N GLN A 662 51.77 -11.64 2.89
CA GLN A 662 51.10 -11.69 4.18
C GLN A 662 51.41 -10.38 4.91
N ASP A 663 50.40 -9.55 5.09
CA ASP A 663 50.57 -8.25 5.77
C ASP A 663 49.46 -8.01 6.78
N ARG A 664 49.75 -7.25 7.83
CA ARG A 664 48.73 -6.78 8.76
C ARG A 664 48.02 -5.60 8.14
N CYS A 665 46.70 -5.71 8.00
CA CYS A 665 45.89 -4.72 7.30
C CYS A 665 44.59 -4.46 8.06
N SER A 666 44.26 -3.19 8.28
CA SER A 666 42.95 -2.76 8.81
C SER A 666 41.87 -2.68 7.72
N ALA A 667 42.14 -3.23 6.52
CA ALA A 667 41.20 -3.23 5.42
C ALA A 667 39.97 -4.10 5.70
N SER A 668 38.83 -3.63 5.20
CA SER A 668 37.54 -4.32 5.25
C SER A 668 37.10 -4.85 3.88
N LEU A 669 37.81 -4.49 2.80
CA LEU A 669 37.48 -4.83 1.42
C LEU A 669 38.75 -4.95 0.55
N ILE A 670 38.75 -5.90 -0.39
CA ILE A 670 39.70 -5.98 -1.51
C ILE A 670 39.00 -5.62 -2.83
N LEU A 671 39.60 -4.73 -3.64
CA LEU A 671 39.14 -4.38 -4.97
C LEU A 671 40.16 -4.83 -6.02
N PRO A 672 39.86 -5.86 -6.84
CA PRO A 672 40.78 -6.32 -7.87
C PRO A 672 40.86 -5.30 -9.01
N LEU A 673 42.05 -5.13 -9.59
CA LEU A 673 42.27 -4.29 -10.77
C LEU A 673 42.67 -5.15 -11.97
N GLU A 674 42.41 -4.65 -13.17
CA GLU A 674 42.92 -5.26 -14.40
C GLU A 674 44.46 -5.26 -14.38
N PRO A 675 45.12 -6.36 -14.79
CA PRO A 675 46.56 -6.45 -14.80
C PRO A 675 47.15 -5.45 -15.79
N ALA A 676 47.97 -4.51 -15.29
CA ALA A 676 48.61 -3.48 -16.08
C ALA A 676 50.14 -3.66 -16.07
N GLY A 677 50.78 -3.74 -17.24
CA GLY A 677 52.25 -3.83 -17.35
C GLY A 677 52.84 -5.11 -16.74
N GLY A 678 52.20 -6.26 -16.94
CA GLY A 678 52.74 -7.57 -16.55
C GLY A 678 52.73 -7.87 -15.05
N ALA A 679 51.92 -7.18 -14.25
CA ALA A 679 51.78 -7.41 -12.81
C ALA A 679 50.30 -7.50 -12.42
N ALA A 680 50.00 -8.30 -11.40
CA ALA A 680 48.69 -8.32 -10.77
C ALA A 680 48.53 -7.07 -9.90
N ALA A 681 47.35 -6.46 -9.89
CA ALA A 681 47.11 -5.24 -9.12
C ALA A 681 45.77 -5.31 -8.38
N PHE A 682 45.72 -4.72 -7.20
CA PHE A 682 44.49 -4.61 -6.41
C PHE A 682 44.60 -3.46 -5.40
N LEU A 683 43.47 -3.04 -4.87
CA LEU A 683 43.37 -2.02 -3.83
C LEU A 683 42.80 -2.65 -2.56
N THR A 684 43.27 -2.18 -1.41
CA THR A 684 42.65 -2.49 -0.12
C THR A 684 42.16 -1.20 0.50
N ALA A 685 40.93 -1.22 1.02
CA ALA A 685 40.31 -0.08 1.69
C ALA A 685 39.92 -0.46 3.11
N GLY A 686 40.27 0.39 4.09
CA GLY A 686 39.93 0.22 5.50
C GLY A 686 38.94 1.26 6.02
N ALA A 687 38.51 1.08 7.27
CA ALA A 687 37.58 1.97 7.95
C ALA A 687 38.08 3.43 8.06
N ASP A 688 39.39 3.63 8.04
CA ASP A 688 40.04 4.96 8.11
C ASP A 688 40.13 5.68 6.74
N ALA A 689 39.50 5.15 5.69
CA ALA A 689 39.54 5.66 4.31
C ALA A 689 40.95 5.71 3.66
N ASP A 690 41.92 5.01 4.24
CA ASP A 690 43.22 4.77 3.61
C ASP A 690 43.06 3.74 2.48
N LEU A 691 43.55 4.10 1.30
CA LEU A 691 43.49 3.28 0.11
C LEU A 691 44.92 2.87 -0.25
N ILE A 692 45.20 1.56 -0.15
CA ILE A 692 46.52 1.02 -0.44
C ILE A 692 46.46 0.29 -1.76
N ALA A 693 47.27 0.73 -2.72
CA ALA A 693 47.43 0.07 -4.00
C ALA A 693 48.58 -0.94 -3.91
N TRP A 694 48.28 -2.16 -4.32
CA TRP A 694 49.20 -3.28 -4.33
C TRP A 694 49.50 -3.69 -5.76
N ARG A 695 50.77 -3.96 -6.04
CA ARG A 695 51.25 -4.47 -7.32
C ARG A 695 52.16 -5.67 -7.07
N ILE A 696 51.80 -6.83 -7.63
CA ILE A 696 52.52 -8.10 -7.48
C ILE A 696 53.09 -8.48 -8.86
N GLY A 697 54.40 -8.28 -9.02
CA GLY A 697 55.19 -8.69 -10.20
C GLY A 697 56.38 -9.56 -9.79
N SER A 698 57.58 -9.28 -10.33
CA SER A 698 58.83 -9.88 -9.83
C SER A 698 59.18 -9.45 -8.40
N THR A 699 58.66 -8.30 -7.98
CA THR A 699 58.71 -7.78 -6.62
C THR A 699 57.30 -7.33 -6.21
N ILE A 700 57.04 -7.30 -4.90
CA ILE A 700 55.78 -6.80 -4.34
C ILE A 700 55.98 -5.33 -4.01
N GLN A 701 55.11 -4.48 -4.53
CA GLN A 701 55.11 -3.05 -4.28
C GLN A 701 53.76 -2.65 -3.67
N SER A 702 53.79 -1.83 -2.63
CA SER A 702 52.62 -1.18 -2.07
C SER A 702 52.82 0.34 -2.08
N SER A 703 51.75 1.06 -2.34
CA SER A 703 51.72 2.52 -2.23
C SER A 703 50.46 2.94 -1.49
N VAL A 704 50.64 3.75 -0.45
CA VAL A 704 49.55 4.22 0.39
C VAL A 704 49.14 5.59 -0.10
N GLN A 705 47.89 5.74 -0.53
CA GLN A 705 47.31 7.03 -0.80
C GLN A 705 46.45 7.42 0.40
N ARG A 706 47.02 8.22 1.30
CA ARG A 706 46.25 8.81 2.40
C ARG A 706 45.43 9.96 1.84
N ARG A 707 44.12 9.97 2.09
CA ARG A 707 43.34 11.18 1.90
C ARG A 707 43.90 12.24 2.85
N ALA A 708 44.31 13.40 2.34
CA ALA A 708 44.48 14.56 3.21
C ALA A 708 43.15 14.75 3.96
N PRO A 709 43.16 15.00 5.28
CA PRO A 709 41.92 15.22 6.02
C PRO A 709 41.19 16.34 5.32
N VAL A 710 39.96 16.05 4.86
CA VAL A 710 39.05 17.10 4.41
C VAL A 710 38.84 17.98 5.63
N ARG A 711 39.52 19.12 5.69
CA ARG A 711 39.13 20.19 6.60
C ARG A 711 37.72 20.57 6.17
N HIS A 712 36.73 20.10 6.91
CA HIS A 712 35.47 20.82 6.98
C HIS A 712 35.82 22.20 7.52
N ASP A 713 35.93 23.18 6.63
CA ASP A 713 35.86 24.58 7.03
C ASP A 713 34.46 24.78 7.64
N ARG A 714 34.41 24.69 8.96
CA ARG A 714 33.39 25.37 9.75
C ARG A 714 33.65 26.86 9.63
N GLY A 715 33.07 27.48 8.61
CA GLY A 715 32.87 28.93 8.56
C GLY A 715 33.18 29.55 7.20
N GLY A 716 32.14 30.12 6.57
CA GLY A 716 32.36 31.21 5.62
C GLY A 716 31.40 31.30 4.44
N ARG A 717 30.15 31.72 4.72
CA ARG A 717 29.11 32.25 3.82
C ARG A 717 28.39 31.29 2.87
#